data_AF-A0A2V8RR86-F1
#
_entry.id   AF-A0A2V8RR86-F1
#
_cell.length_a   1.000
_cell.length_b   1.000
_cell.length_c   1.000
_cell.angle_alpha   90.00
_cell.angle_beta   90.00
_cell.angle_gamma   90.00
#
_symmetry.space_group_name_H-M   'P 1'
#
loop_
_entity.id
_entity.type
_entity.pdbx_description
1 polymer ?
#
loop_
_entity_poly.entity_id
_entity_poly.type
_entity_poly.pdbx_seq_one_letter_code
_entity_poly.pdbx_strand_id
1 'polypeptide(L)'
;MMENISYRGGARLLRLSALCAVVLLCGLWQVASAQTRQPVIITDANSTRAIALESLSRMRDPFPVTTVSFVAGADTRTRVLFFVLNLDLLPGEGANALTADGEDSNHKFYKFKVEDVQPVPGFEGLQQVVIRLSDDIGDVGDILLRLNLHGVASNRVRISVGHIGGTIQDDAGSVPSPAPQTPPAPTPTPTPNPYTGAATDADTVRFLEQASWGPTPAEVTRVKAVGFNAWLNEQFNAAQTGYPNIALVPADNSVGCPTGSAATCLRDNYTLYPLQKQFFTNALYGQDQLRQRIAFALHKIIVVSGADVNIPSYYNPYLQAINNNAFGNFRQLLNDITLNPAMGVYLDMAGNTKAQPNENYAREVMQLFSVGLNQLNQDGTPVLDAQGNLVPTYDQATITNFARVFTGWNFAPLSPPQAGVPNFISPMIVANENNHDKNPKVLLQYAGAVSGLPANQTSAQDLNNALDNIFNHPNVGPFIGKQLIQQLVTSNPSPAYVARVAAAFNNNGQGVRGDMRAVIRAILLDPEARGDAKTDPDYGRLREPVHFVSNMLRAFNAKSFDKTTTSDGVIASRDNLGFTTMDQDLFRPATVFSYFPADYNVPQSPLEGPEFGILSATTDLKRANYANGMIYTGITVNPDRPNGTSLDVAAVQALADNPAQLADTLNAQLLHGTMSASVRASVITAINAIPTSTSQYQLKRAQTAVYLVLTSAQYQVER
;
A
#
# COMPACT_ATOMS: atom_id res chain seq x y z
N MET A 1 -22.09 20.81 76.83
CA MET A 1 -22.87 22.03 77.11
C MET A 1 -23.45 22.45 75.77
N MET A 2 -24.75 22.22 75.52
CA MET A 2 -25.84 23.19 75.80
C MET A 2 -25.50 24.55 75.19
N GLU A 3 -26.32 25.24 74.41
CA GLU A 3 -27.72 25.13 74.00
C GLU A 3 -27.95 26.27 72.98
N ASN A 4 -29.09 26.25 72.32
CA ASN A 4 -29.65 27.27 71.43
C ASN A 4 -29.50 28.74 71.92
N ILE A 5 -29.54 29.71 70.98
CA ILE A 5 -30.62 30.73 70.89
C ILE A 5 -30.42 31.66 69.66
N SER A 6 -31.54 31.81 68.95
CA SER A 6 -31.88 32.70 67.83
C SER A 6 -31.80 34.20 68.17
N TYR A 7 -31.63 35.09 67.17
CA TYR A 7 -32.61 36.16 66.85
C TYR A 7 -32.19 37.10 65.70
N ARG A 8 -33.14 37.34 64.78
CA ARG A 8 -33.41 38.53 63.91
C ARG A 8 -32.30 39.00 62.95
N GLY A 9 -32.54 39.33 61.68
CA GLY A 9 -33.77 39.70 60.97
C GLY A 9 -33.39 40.83 59.99
N GLY A 10 -33.64 40.67 58.69
CA GLY A 10 -33.33 41.71 57.69
C GLY A 10 -33.44 41.23 56.25
N ALA A 11 -34.68 41.15 55.75
CA ALA A 11 -35.00 41.05 54.31
C ALA A 11 -34.42 42.26 53.56
N ARG A 12 -34.03 42.23 52.27
CA ARG A 12 -34.65 41.63 51.09
C ARG A 12 -33.59 41.50 49.99
N LEU A 13 -33.56 40.40 49.24
CA LEU A 13 -33.42 40.42 47.78
C LEU A 13 -33.76 39.04 47.20
N LEU A 14 -34.56 39.09 46.14
CA LEU A 14 -35.32 38.01 45.53
C LEU A 14 -34.46 37.00 44.74
N ARG A 15 -35.00 35.76 44.67
CA ARG A 15 -34.74 34.67 43.70
C ARG A 15 -33.55 33.74 43.99
N LEU A 16 -33.80 32.64 44.70
CA LEU A 16 -33.38 31.28 44.34
C LEU A 16 -34.04 30.27 45.31
N SER A 17 -35.27 29.85 45.00
CA SER A 17 -35.98 28.82 45.80
C SER A 17 -36.83 27.95 44.87
N ALA A 18 -36.14 27.19 44.03
CA ALA A 18 -36.70 26.11 43.22
C ALA A 18 -35.59 25.07 42.95
N LEU A 19 -34.98 24.48 43.99
CA LEU A 19 -34.13 23.29 43.80
C LEU A 19 -33.77 22.53 45.11
N CYS A 20 -34.71 22.40 46.06
CA CYS A 20 -34.46 21.59 47.28
C CYS A 20 -35.63 20.67 47.69
N ALA A 21 -36.55 20.38 46.77
CA ALA A 21 -37.65 19.42 46.98
C ALA A 21 -37.59 18.19 46.04
N VAL A 22 -36.40 17.85 45.53
CA VAL A 22 -36.16 16.67 44.66
C VAL A 22 -35.10 15.70 45.24
N VAL A 23 -34.54 15.98 46.43
CA VAL A 23 -33.40 15.20 46.98
C VAL A 23 -33.79 14.16 48.03
N LEU A 24 -35.09 13.90 48.27
CA LEU A 24 -35.55 12.96 49.32
C LEU A 24 -36.64 11.96 48.89
N LEU A 25 -36.69 11.61 47.60
CA LEU A 25 -37.51 10.52 47.06
C LEU A 25 -36.77 9.87 45.87
N CYS A 26 -35.80 9.00 46.15
CA CYS A 26 -35.29 7.94 45.25
C CYS A 26 -34.16 7.10 45.90
N GLY A 27 -34.21 6.93 47.22
CA GLY A 27 -33.32 6.01 47.93
C GLY A 27 -34.06 4.71 48.18
N LEU A 28 -34.15 3.83 47.17
CA LEU A 28 -34.47 2.41 47.27
C LEU A 28 -34.41 1.80 45.86
N TRP A 29 -33.50 0.83 45.68
CA TRP A 29 -33.40 -0.14 44.58
C TRP A 29 -32.85 0.37 43.24
N GLN A 30 -31.53 0.42 43.12
CA GLN A 30 -30.85 -0.03 41.90
C GLN A 30 -29.72 -0.97 42.31
N VAL A 31 -30.08 -2.23 42.53
CA VAL A 31 -29.14 -3.31 42.21
C VAL A 31 -29.02 -3.23 40.70
N ALA A 32 -27.92 -2.69 40.19
CA ALA A 32 -27.60 -2.80 38.77
C ALA A 32 -27.55 -4.30 38.47
N SER A 33 -28.55 -4.83 37.76
CA SER A 33 -28.41 -6.14 37.15
C SER A 33 -27.29 -5.98 36.13
N ALA A 34 -26.11 -6.55 36.42
CA ALA A 34 -25.14 -6.84 35.38
C ALA A 34 -25.90 -7.74 34.39
N GLN A 35 -26.25 -7.20 33.24
CA GLN A 35 -26.95 -7.94 32.20
C GLN A 35 -25.91 -8.91 31.64
N THR A 36 -25.91 -10.15 32.13
CA THR A 36 -24.99 -11.21 31.70
C THR A 36 -25.16 -11.37 30.19
N ARG A 37 -24.15 -10.92 29.43
CA ARG A 37 -24.12 -11.09 27.98
C ARG A 37 -24.00 -12.58 27.69
N GLN A 38 -24.72 -13.04 26.69
CA GLN A 38 -24.66 -14.43 26.27
C GLN A 38 -23.22 -14.75 25.82
N PRO A 39 -22.57 -15.81 26.35
CA PRO A 39 -21.28 -16.25 25.84
C PRO A 39 -21.40 -16.63 24.36
N VAL A 40 -20.41 -16.30 23.54
CA VAL A 40 -20.43 -16.61 22.10
C VAL A 40 -19.18 -17.39 21.73
N ILE A 41 -19.34 -18.68 21.44
CA ILE A 41 -18.26 -19.49 20.86
C ILE A 41 -18.04 -19.05 19.42
N ILE A 42 -16.79 -18.75 19.07
CA ILE A 42 -16.42 -18.26 17.73
C ILE A 42 -16.38 -19.41 16.72
N THR A 43 -16.88 -19.15 15.51
CA THR A 43 -16.88 -20.08 14.37
C THR A 43 -16.12 -19.50 13.18
N ASP A 44 -15.88 -20.32 12.16
CA ASP A 44 -15.41 -19.81 10.87
C ASP A 44 -16.39 -18.79 10.29
N ALA A 45 -15.89 -17.84 9.49
CA ALA A 45 -16.71 -16.77 8.90
C ALA A 45 -17.89 -17.26 8.03
N ASN A 46 -17.79 -18.47 7.46
CA ASN A 46 -18.77 -19.03 6.52
C ASN A 46 -19.43 -20.32 7.03
N SER A 47 -19.20 -20.70 8.29
CA SER A 47 -19.72 -21.94 8.86
C SER A 47 -20.04 -21.77 10.34
N THR A 48 -20.94 -22.59 10.87
CA THR A 48 -21.20 -22.74 12.30
C THR A 48 -20.14 -23.59 13.01
N ARG A 49 -19.11 -24.04 12.29
CA ARG A 49 -18.00 -24.84 12.82
C ARG A 49 -17.07 -23.98 13.66
N ALA A 50 -16.83 -24.42 14.89
CA ALA A 50 -16.01 -23.69 15.84
C ALA A 50 -14.57 -23.49 15.32
N ILE A 51 -13.98 -22.35 15.67
CA ILE A 51 -12.52 -22.21 15.64
C ILE A 51 -12.00 -22.96 16.86
N ALA A 52 -11.65 -24.23 16.66
CA ALA A 52 -11.23 -25.14 17.71
C ALA A 52 -10.01 -25.95 17.29
N LEU A 53 -9.16 -26.29 18.27
CA LEU A 53 -7.91 -27.03 18.10
C LEU A 53 -7.78 -28.09 19.18
N GLU A 54 -7.11 -29.19 18.90
CA GLU A 54 -6.63 -30.09 19.94
C GLU A 54 -5.49 -29.40 20.71
N SER A 55 -5.58 -29.38 22.05
CA SER A 55 -4.78 -28.48 22.89
C SER A 55 -3.26 -28.71 22.82
N LEU A 56 -2.83 -29.95 22.54
CA LEU A 56 -1.41 -30.32 22.52
C LEU A 56 -0.82 -30.20 21.11
N SER A 57 -1.44 -30.88 20.14
CA SER A 57 -1.01 -30.93 18.74
C SER A 57 -1.33 -29.67 17.95
N ARG A 58 -2.24 -28.83 18.45
CA ARG A 58 -2.76 -27.63 17.77
C ARG A 58 -3.36 -27.95 16.39
N MET A 59 -3.81 -29.19 16.18
CA MET A 59 -4.49 -29.60 14.96
C MET A 59 -5.99 -29.32 15.03
N ARG A 60 -6.57 -29.00 13.88
CA ARG A 60 -8.02 -28.81 13.71
C ARG A 60 -8.77 -30.16 13.73
N ASP A 61 -10.09 -30.11 13.85
CA ASP A 61 -10.95 -31.28 13.81
C ASP A 61 -10.90 -32.03 12.44
N PRO A 62 -11.14 -33.36 12.42
CA PRO A 62 -11.78 -34.18 13.45
C PRO A 62 -10.86 -34.48 14.63
N PHE A 63 -11.35 -34.24 15.84
CA PHE A 63 -10.59 -34.49 17.05
C PHE A 63 -10.60 -35.99 17.37
N PRO A 64 -9.44 -36.64 17.51
CA PRO A 64 -9.42 -38.05 17.91
C PRO A 64 -10.03 -38.18 19.31
N VAL A 65 -10.59 -39.34 19.61
CA VAL A 65 -11.23 -39.63 20.92
C VAL A 65 -10.20 -39.67 22.07
N THR A 66 -8.96 -40.00 21.73
CA THR A 66 -7.78 -39.97 22.61
C THR A 66 -6.59 -39.37 21.86
N THR A 67 -5.73 -38.64 22.57
CA THR A 67 -4.48 -38.09 22.06
C THR A 67 -3.27 -38.85 22.62
N VAL A 68 -2.13 -38.79 21.91
CA VAL A 68 -0.89 -39.40 22.38
C VAL A 68 -0.31 -38.60 23.54
N SER A 69 -0.08 -39.27 24.68
CA SER A 69 0.61 -38.66 25.84
C SER A 69 2.01 -39.25 25.98
N PHE A 70 3.00 -38.37 26.15
CA PHE A 70 4.40 -38.75 26.39
C PHE A 70 4.68 -39.05 27.87
N VAL A 71 3.66 -38.98 28.74
CA VAL A 71 3.76 -39.26 30.18
C VAL A 71 2.99 -40.54 30.48
N ALA A 72 3.70 -41.58 30.95
CA ALA A 72 3.09 -42.85 31.31
C ALA A 72 2.05 -42.68 32.44
N GLY A 73 0.84 -43.20 32.23
CA GLY A 73 -0.26 -43.10 33.19
C GLY A 73 -1.06 -41.79 33.16
N ALA A 74 -0.71 -40.86 32.26
CA ALA A 74 -1.50 -39.64 32.06
C ALA A 74 -2.82 -39.95 31.33
N ASP A 75 -3.84 -39.16 31.66
CA ASP A 75 -5.14 -39.20 31.00
C ASP A 75 -5.03 -38.80 29.53
N THR A 76 -5.23 -39.77 28.63
CA THR A 76 -5.08 -39.61 27.18
C THR A 76 -6.32 -39.07 26.49
N ARG A 77 -7.39 -38.68 27.22
CA ARG A 77 -8.53 -38.06 26.56
C ARG A 77 -8.15 -36.75 25.87
N THR A 78 -8.70 -36.55 24.68
CA THR A 78 -8.42 -35.34 23.90
C THR A 78 -8.96 -34.12 24.61
N ARG A 79 -8.15 -33.07 24.63
CA ARG A 79 -8.54 -31.74 25.10
C ARG A 79 -8.77 -30.85 23.90
N VAL A 80 -9.97 -30.29 23.79
CA VAL A 80 -10.36 -29.37 22.72
C VAL A 80 -10.30 -27.95 23.27
N LEU A 81 -9.50 -27.10 22.64
CA LEU A 81 -9.38 -25.68 22.89
C LEU A 81 -10.24 -24.93 21.88
N PHE A 82 -11.06 -23.98 22.32
CA PHE A 82 -11.86 -23.12 21.46
C PHE A 82 -11.99 -21.71 22.06
N PHE A 83 -12.48 -20.76 21.26
CA PHE A 83 -12.48 -19.34 21.62
C PHE A 83 -13.90 -18.82 21.88
N VAL A 84 -14.02 -17.94 22.88
CA VAL A 84 -15.32 -17.47 23.37
C VAL A 84 -15.28 -15.96 23.66
N LEU A 85 -16.24 -15.23 23.12
CA LEU A 85 -16.53 -13.82 23.43
C LEU A 85 -17.59 -13.72 24.53
N ASN A 86 -17.69 -12.55 25.17
CA ASN A 86 -18.68 -12.25 26.21
C ASN A 86 -18.64 -13.25 27.38
N LEU A 87 -17.46 -13.74 27.73
CA LEU A 87 -17.25 -14.67 28.83
C LEU A 87 -16.75 -13.89 30.06
N ASP A 88 -17.67 -13.16 30.68
CA ASP A 88 -17.40 -12.23 31.79
C ASP A 88 -17.33 -12.98 33.13
N LEU A 89 -16.14 -13.49 33.49
CA LEU A 89 -15.90 -14.16 34.77
C LEU A 89 -15.85 -13.15 35.93
N LEU A 90 -16.49 -13.49 37.06
CA LEU A 90 -16.40 -12.68 38.28
C LEU A 90 -15.03 -12.86 38.96
N PRO A 91 -14.59 -11.92 39.82
CA PRO A 91 -13.35 -12.06 40.56
C PRO A 91 -13.30 -13.38 41.35
N GLY A 92 -12.30 -14.23 41.06
CA GLY A 92 -12.11 -15.54 41.67
C GLY A 92 -12.77 -16.71 40.92
N GLU A 93 -13.49 -16.46 39.83
CA GLU A 93 -14.01 -17.50 38.95
C GLU A 93 -12.99 -17.93 37.89
N GLY A 94 -13.04 -19.21 37.52
CA GLY A 94 -12.24 -19.81 36.45
C GLY A 94 -13.00 -20.97 35.81
N ALA A 95 -12.28 -22.04 35.43
CA ALA A 95 -12.89 -23.20 34.76
C ALA A 95 -14.03 -23.85 35.55
N ASN A 96 -13.99 -23.75 36.88
CA ASN A 96 -15.01 -24.25 37.81
C ASN A 96 -16.37 -23.53 37.72
N ALA A 97 -16.43 -22.33 37.14
CA ALA A 97 -17.67 -21.59 36.93
C ALA A 97 -18.38 -21.96 35.61
N LEU A 98 -17.73 -22.75 34.76
CA LEU A 98 -18.17 -23.10 33.42
C LEU A 98 -18.65 -24.55 33.35
N THR A 99 -19.62 -24.80 32.48
CA THR A 99 -20.00 -26.16 32.08
C THR A 99 -20.08 -26.24 30.56
N ALA A 100 -19.67 -27.36 29.98
CA ALA A 100 -19.74 -27.59 28.55
C ALA A 100 -20.44 -28.92 28.24
N ASP A 101 -21.19 -28.94 27.14
CA ASP A 101 -21.90 -30.13 26.66
C ASP A 101 -21.88 -30.22 25.14
N GLY A 102 -22.03 -31.43 24.61
CA GLY A 102 -22.10 -31.71 23.19
C GLY A 102 -23.27 -32.63 22.84
N GLU A 103 -23.96 -32.39 21.73
CA GLU A 103 -25.06 -33.22 21.24
C GLU A 103 -24.70 -33.88 19.90
N ASP A 104 -24.86 -35.20 19.78
CA ASP A 104 -24.67 -35.92 18.52
C ASP A 104 -25.96 -36.07 17.70
N SER A 105 -25.82 -36.66 16.50
CA SER A 105 -26.93 -36.93 15.58
C SER A 105 -28.04 -37.84 16.10
N ASN A 106 -27.80 -38.59 17.19
CA ASN A 106 -28.80 -39.41 17.87
C ASN A 106 -29.46 -38.67 19.05
N HIS A 107 -29.22 -37.35 19.17
CA HIS A 107 -29.65 -36.52 20.30
C HIS A 107 -29.10 -37.00 21.66
N LYS A 108 -27.95 -37.70 21.65
CA LYS A 108 -27.25 -38.05 22.89
C LYS A 108 -26.39 -36.88 23.33
N PHE A 109 -26.53 -36.49 24.59
CA PHE A 109 -25.76 -35.41 25.22
C PHE A 109 -24.55 -35.95 25.98
N TYR A 110 -23.39 -35.36 25.72
CA TYR A 110 -22.12 -35.63 26.39
C TYR A 110 -21.77 -34.44 27.27
N LYS A 111 -21.39 -34.70 28.52
CA LYS A 111 -20.88 -33.63 29.40
C LYS A 111 -19.37 -33.56 29.25
N PHE A 112 -18.85 -32.37 28.98
CA PHE A 112 -17.42 -32.13 28.89
C PHE A 112 -16.94 -31.39 30.14
N LYS A 113 -15.83 -31.85 30.69
CA LYS A 113 -15.17 -31.17 31.80
C LYS A 113 -14.41 -29.97 31.24
N VAL A 114 -14.73 -28.76 31.70
CA VAL A 114 -13.93 -27.57 31.43
C VAL A 114 -12.70 -27.62 32.34
N GLU A 115 -11.51 -27.69 31.76
CA GLU A 115 -10.26 -27.84 32.51
C GLU A 115 -9.51 -26.51 32.66
N ASP A 116 -9.66 -25.59 31.71
CA ASP A 116 -8.99 -24.29 31.74
C ASP A 116 -9.79 -23.22 31.00
N VAL A 117 -9.63 -21.98 31.45
CA VAL A 117 -10.12 -20.76 30.79
C VAL A 117 -9.13 -19.64 31.05
N GLN A 118 -8.66 -19.00 29.98
CA GLN A 118 -7.66 -17.94 30.06
C GLN A 118 -7.96 -16.85 29.04
N PRO A 119 -7.60 -15.59 29.32
CA PRO A 119 -7.66 -14.54 28.30
C PRO A 119 -6.68 -14.84 27.17
N VAL A 120 -7.06 -14.50 25.94
CA VAL A 120 -6.16 -14.61 24.79
C VAL A 120 -5.23 -13.39 24.76
N PRO A 121 -3.90 -13.55 24.84
CA PRO A 121 -2.97 -12.42 24.80
C PRO A 121 -3.14 -11.59 23.53
N GLY A 122 -3.32 -10.27 23.68
CA GLY A 122 -3.49 -9.34 22.55
C GLY A 122 -4.93 -9.17 22.04
N PHE A 123 -5.91 -9.88 22.60
CA PHE A 123 -7.32 -9.79 22.18
C PHE A 123 -8.23 -9.50 23.39
N GLU A 124 -8.60 -8.23 23.58
CA GLU A 124 -9.48 -7.82 24.68
C GLU A 124 -10.88 -8.43 24.54
N GLY A 125 -11.42 -8.98 25.63
CA GLY A 125 -12.75 -9.62 25.66
C GLY A 125 -12.81 -11.03 25.05
N LEU A 126 -11.69 -11.57 24.57
CA LEU A 126 -11.60 -12.92 24.02
C LEU A 126 -10.98 -13.90 25.04
N GLN A 127 -11.68 -15.00 25.30
CA GLN A 127 -11.21 -16.08 26.16
C GLN A 127 -10.93 -17.34 25.33
N GLN A 128 -9.89 -18.09 25.70
CA GLN A 128 -9.69 -19.47 25.25
C GLN A 128 -10.19 -20.40 26.36
N VAL A 129 -10.94 -21.44 25.98
CA VAL A 129 -11.53 -22.43 26.88
C VAL A 129 -11.06 -23.81 26.45
N VAL A 130 -10.59 -24.61 27.40
CA VAL A 130 -10.17 -26.00 27.17
C VAL A 130 -11.17 -26.95 27.81
N ILE A 131 -11.73 -27.85 27.01
CA ILE A 131 -12.58 -28.95 27.48
C ILE A 131 -11.87 -30.28 27.29
N ARG A 132 -12.12 -31.22 28.19
CA ARG A 132 -11.78 -32.63 28.02
C ARG A 132 -12.98 -33.39 27.48
N LEU A 133 -12.79 -34.16 26.41
CA LEU A 133 -13.82 -35.04 25.88
C LEU A 133 -14.30 -36.05 26.93
N SER A 134 -15.58 -36.43 26.86
CA SER A 134 -16.22 -37.33 27.82
C SER A 134 -15.66 -38.76 27.71
N ASP A 135 -15.72 -39.55 28.79
CA ASP A 135 -15.28 -40.95 28.73
C ASP A 135 -16.25 -41.86 27.97
N ASP A 136 -17.48 -41.41 27.75
CA ASP A 136 -18.51 -42.16 27.02
C ASP A 136 -18.71 -41.68 25.57
N ILE A 137 -17.91 -40.70 25.10
CA ILE A 137 -17.91 -40.28 23.70
C ILE A 137 -16.94 -41.15 22.90
N GLY A 138 -17.47 -41.73 21.82
CA GLY A 138 -16.71 -42.50 20.83
C GLY A 138 -16.46 -41.68 19.58
N ASP A 139 -16.22 -42.38 18.47
CA ASP A 139 -16.21 -41.76 17.15
C ASP A 139 -17.68 -41.52 16.71
N VAL A 140 -18.12 -40.27 16.83
CA VAL A 140 -19.54 -39.87 16.66
C VAL A 140 -19.76 -38.90 15.51
N GLY A 141 -18.68 -38.45 14.87
CA GLY A 141 -18.77 -37.47 13.79
C GLY A 141 -18.96 -36.05 14.29
N ASP A 142 -19.77 -35.27 13.58
CA ASP A 142 -20.17 -33.92 13.96
C ASP A 142 -21.07 -33.92 15.20
N ILE A 143 -20.78 -33.01 16.13
CA ILE A 143 -21.59 -32.71 17.31
C ILE A 143 -21.81 -31.19 17.43
N LEU A 144 -22.88 -30.79 18.12
CA LEU A 144 -23.12 -29.40 18.52
C LEU A 144 -22.59 -29.15 19.93
N LEU A 145 -21.48 -28.41 20.03
CA LEU A 145 -20.85 -27.98 21.27
C LEU A 145 -21.53 -26.72 21.84
N ARG A 146 -21.73 -26.71 23.16
CA ARG A 146 -22.25 -25.57 23.93
C ARG A 146 -21.41 -25.34 25.18
N LEU A 147 -21.27 -24.08 25.57
CA LEU A 147 -20.71 -23.65 26.86
C LEU A 147 -21.80 -22.93 27.66
N ASN A 148 -21.76 -23.02 28.99
CA ASN A 148 -22.66 -22.29 29.88
C ASN A 148 -21.86 -21.62 31.00
N LEU A 149 -22.19 -20.36 31.28
CA LEU A 149 -21.70 -19.59 32.43
C LEU A 149 -22.91 -19.04 33.20
N HIS A 150 -22.99 -19.29 34.51
CA HIS A 150 -24.08 -18.82 35.38
C HIS A 150 -25.51 -19.15 34.88
N GLY A 151 -25.68 -20.30 34.23
CA GLY A 151 -26.96 -20.71 33.65
C GLY A 151 -27.31 -20.05 32.32
N VAL A 152 -26.43 -19.21 31.77
CA VAL A 152 -26.55 -18.62 30.44
C VAL A 152 -25.79 -19.47 29.43
N ALA A 153 -26.53 -20.09 28.51
CA ALA A 153 -26.01 -20.91 27.44
C ALA A 153 -25.40 -20.07 26.31
N SER A 154 -24.28 -20.53 25.74
CA SER A 154 -23.73 -19.99 24.50
C SER A 154 -24.58 -20.35 23.28
N ASN A 155 -24.24 -19.78 22.12
CA ASN A 155 -24.59 -20.39 20.84
C ASN A 155 -24.04 -21.83 20.78
N ARG A 156 -24.70 -22.69 20.00
CA ARG A 156 -24.23 -24.04 19.72
C ARG A 156 -23.48 -24.06 18.40
N VAL A 157 -22.29 -24.63 18.42
CA VAL A 157 -21.37 -24.62 17.28
C VAL A 157 -20.92 -26.03 16.94
N ARG A 158 -20.59 -26.27 15.68
CA ARG A 158 -20.21 -27.60 15.21
C ARG A 158 -18.73 -27.89 15.49
N ILE A 159 -18.43 -29.09 15.98
CA ILE A 159 -17.07 -29.68 15.98
C ILE A 159 -17.17 -31.16 15.58
N SER A 160 -16.09 -31.74 15.05
CA SER A 160 -16.05 -33.17 14.73
C SER A 160 -15.22 -33.98 15.74
N VAL A 161 -15.74 -35.12 16.20
CA VAL A 161 -15.05 -36.06 17.08
C VAL A 161 -14.93 -37.43 16.38
N GLY A 162 -13.69 -37.83 16.11
CA GLY A 162 -13.29 -39.06 15.43
C GLY A 162 -13.24 -38.95 13.90
N HIS A 163 -14.35 -38.58 13.24
CA HIS A 163 -14.40 -38.28 11.80
C HIS A 163 -15.22 -37.01 11.49
N ILE A 164 -15.08 -36.46 10.28
CA ILE A 164 -15.92 -35.34 9.81
C ILE A 164 -17.22 -35.88 9.24
N GLY A 165 -18.35 -35.24 9.57
CA GLY A 165 -19.67 -35.55 9.05
C GLY A 165 -20.59 -36.23 10.06
N GLY A 166 -21.86 -36.36 9.72
CA GLY A 166 -22.92 -36.83 10.62
C GLY A 166 -24.26 -36.23 10.21
N THR A 167 -25.38 -36.78 10.66
CA THR A 167 -26.72 -36.28 10.29
C THR A 167 -27.22 -35.14 11.20
N ILE A 168 -26.46 -34.75 12.23
CA ILE A 168 -26.83 -33.64 13.12
C ILE A 168 -26.97 -32.35 12.32
N GLN A 169 -28.11 -31.69 12.47
CA GLN A 169 -28.40 -30.39 11.86
C GLN A 169 -28.05 -29.30 12.85
N ASP A 170 -27.61 -28.14 12.36
CA ASP A 170 -27.46 -26.96 13.22
C ASP A 170 -28.83 -26.48 13.73
N ASP A 171 -28.83 -25.70 14.81
CA ASP A 171 -30.05 -25.06 15.28
C ASP A 171 -30.67 -24.17 14.22
N ALA A 172 -32.01 -24.09 14.22
CA ALA A 172 -32.73 -23.19 13.36
C ALA A 172 -32.28 -21.73 13.62
N GLY A 173 -31.74 -21.08 12.58
CA GLY A 173 -31.23 -19.72 12.67
C GLY A 173 -29.77 -19.61 13.12
N SER A 174 -29.06 -20.74 13.28
CA SER A 174 -27.60 -20.71 13.46
C SER A 174 -26.91 -20.04 12.27
N VAL A 175 -26.04 -19.09 12.59
CA VAL A 175 -25.19 -18.36 11.65
C VAL A 175 -23.76 -18.40 12.17
N PRO A 176 -22.75 -18.13 11.32
CA PRO A 176 -21.39 -17.87 11.78
C PRO A 176 -21.37 -16.85 12.92
N SER A 177 -20.54 -17.08 13.93
CA SER A 177 -20.47 -16.27 15.15
C SER A 177 -19.04 -15.79 15.43
N PRO A 178 -18.81 -14.49 15.72
CA PRO A 178 -19.82 -13.43 15.76
C PRO A 178 -20.50 -13.26 14.41
N ALA A 179 -21.80 -12.94 14.42
CA ALA A 179 -22.58 -12.72 13.19
C ALA A 179 -21.76 -11.82 12.26
N PRO A 180 -21.58 -12.19 10.98
CA PRO A 180 -20.96 -11.29 10.02
C PRO A 180 -21.68 -9.95 10.17
N GLN A 181 -20.94 -8.88 10.45
CA GLN A 181 -21.56 -7.57 10.38
C GLN A 181 -22.15 -7.51 8.98
N THR A 182 -23.49 -7.43 8.90
CA THR A 182 -24.17 -7.17 7.63
C THR A 182 -23.40 -6.04 6.99
N PRO A 183 -22.85 -6.21 5.77
CA PRO A 183 -22.30 -5.09 5.05
C PRO A 183 -23.35 -3.99 5.11
N PRO A 184 -23.00 -2.75 5.48
CA PRO A 184 -23.96 -1.66 5.39
C PRO A 184 -24.62 -1.77 4.02
N ALA A 185 -25.97 -1.72 3.96
CA ALA A 185 -26.67 -1.54 2.70
C ALA A 185 -25.92 -0.47 1.89
N PRO A 186 -25.69 -0.65 0.57
CA PRO A 186 -24.83 0.23 -0.21
C PRO A 186 -25.21 1.66 0.12
N THR A 187 -24.33 2.30 0.89
CA THR A 187 -24.52 3.68 1.28
C THR A 187 -24.57 4.43 -0.05
N PRO A 188 -25.54 5.34 -0.27
CA PRO A 188 -25.54 6.16 -1.47
C PRO A 188 -24.13 6.68 -1.68
N THR A 189 -23.60 6.46 -2.89
CA THR A 189 -22.22 6.74 -3.28
C THR A 189 -21.74 7.97 -2.51
N PRO A 190 -20.81 7.83 -1.53
CA PRO A 190 -20.24 8.99 -0.92
C PRO A 190 -19.58 9.74 -2.06
N THR A 191 -20.16 10.88 -2.44
CA THR A 191 -19.38 11.91 -3.10
C THR A 191 -18.14 12.08 -2.23
N PRO A 192 -16.92 12.06 -2.80
CA PRO A 192 -15.73 12.36 -2.03
C PRO A 192 -16.03 13.69 -1.35
N ASN A 193 -16.15 13.69 -0.02
CA ASN A 193 -16.11 14.95 0.69
C ASN A 193 -14.63 15.18 0.89
N PRO A 194 -13.95 15.97 0.02
CA PRO A 194 -12.55 16.27 0.22
C PRO A 194 -12.40 16.86 1.62
N TYR A 195 -11.32 16.52 2.32
CA TYR A 195 -10.98 17.20 3.56
C TYR A 195 -11.12 18.72 3.41
N THR A 196 -12.07 19.33 4.14
CA THR A 196 -12.36 20.78 4.15
C THR A 196 -11.74 21.49 5.35
N GLY A 197 -11.01 20.76 6.21
CA GLY A 197 -10.34 21.33 7.38
C GLY A 197 -9.15 22.21 7.01
N ALA A 198 -8.69 23.02 7.96
CA ALA A 198 -7.43 23.76 7.80
C ALA A 198 -6.26 22.77 7.70
N ALA A 199 -5.38 22.95 6.71
CA ALA A 199 -4.16 22.16 6.61
C ALA A 199 -3.27 22.51 7.80
N THR A 200 -3.11 21.60 8.76
CA THR A 200 -2.08 21.76 9.79
C THR A 200 -0.70 21.75 9.13
N ASP A 201 0.30 22.28 9.80
CA ASP A 201 1.67 22.27 9.28
C ASP A 201 2.13 20.82 9.02
N ALA A 202 1.81 19.90 9.93
CA ALA A 202 2.07 18.47 9.79
C ALA A 202 1.41 17.84 8.55
N ASP A 203 0.11 18.05 8.35
CA ASP A 203 -0.62 17.49 7.21
C ASP A 203 -0.17 18.13 5.88
N THR A 204 0.26 19.39 5.91
CA THR A 204 0.83 20.05 4.72
C THR A 204 2.12 19.40 4.26
N VAL A 205 3.04 19.14 5.19
CA VAL A 205 4.33 18.51 4.88
C VAL A 205 4.10 17.07 4.40
N ARG A 206 3.24 16.30 5.08
CA ARG A 206 2.85 14.95 4.65
C ARG A 206 2.19 14.94 3.27
N PHE A 207 1.26 15.86 3.02
CA PHE A 207 0.62 15.99 1.70
C PHE A 207 1.66 16.21 0.60
N LEU A 208 2.63 17.10 0.82
CA LEU A 208 3.69 17.37 -0.16
C LEU A 208 4.64 16.19 -0.32
N GLU A 209 4.92 15.42 0.72
CA GLU A 209 5.70 14.19 0.59
C GLU A 209 4.99 13.11 -0.27
N GLN A 210 3.67 13.01 -0.12
CA GLN A 210 2.84 12.08 -0.89
C GLN A 210 2.60 12.57 -2.32
N ALA A 211 2.51 13.89 -2.53
CA ALA A 211 2.13 14.51 -3.81
C ALA A 211 3.32 15.07 -4.62
N SER A 212 4.52 15.16 -4.04
CA SER A 212 5.74 15.71 -4.65
C SER A 212 6.95 14.81 -4.36
N TRP A 213 8.14 15.13 -4.87
CA TRP A 213 9.37 14.40 -4.55
C TRP A 213 9.93 14.70 -3.15
N GLY A 214 9.25 15.55 -2.38
CA GLY A 214 9.61 15.99 -1.04
C GLY A 214 9.25 17.46 -0.83
N PRO A 215 8.84 17.85 0.38
CA PRO A 215 8.42 19.21 0.69
C PRO A 215 9.59 20.20 0.62
N THR A 216 9.35 21.37 0.03
CA THR A 216 10.24 22.54 0.17
C THR A 216 9.56 23.62 1.00
N PRO A 217 10.31 24.50 1.70
CA PRO A 217 9.70 25.60 2.47
C PRO A 217 8.77 26.50 1.64
N ALA A 218 9.11 26.73 0.36
CA ALA A 218 8.31 27.51 -0.56
C ALA A 218 6.98 26.81 -0.90
N GLU A 219 7.00 25.50 -1.16
CA GLU A 219 5.79 24.73 -1.45
C GLU A 219 4.89 24.59 -0.22
N VAL A 220 5.47 24.36 0.97
CA VAL A 220 4.71 24.34 2.23
C VAL A 220 3.98 25.66 2.42
N THR A 221 4.68 26.79 2.21
CA THR A 221 4.08 28.13 2.27
C THR A 221 2.97 28.29 1.23
N ARG A 222 3.19 27.81 -0.01
CA ARG A 222 2.19 27.88 -1.07
C ARG A 222 0.93 27.09 -0.74
N VAL A 223 1.07 25.83 -0.31
CA VAL A 223 -0.07 24.97 0.06
C VAL A 223 -0.85 25.57 1.23
N LYS A 224 -0.17 26.09 2.25
CA LYS A 224 -0.85 26.80 3.36
C LYS A 224 -1.63 28.02 2.89
N ALA A 225 -1.17 28.71 1.86
CA ALA A 225 -1.83 29.90 1.33
C ALA A 225 -3.05 29.58 0.46
N VAL A 226 -3.00 28.51 -0.35
CA VAL A 226 -4.06 28.22 -1.35
C VAL A 226 -4.93 27.00 -1.01
N GLY A 227 -4.48 26.14 -0.10
CA GLY A 227 -5.10 24.87 0.25
C GLY A 227 -4.82 23.74 -0.76
N PHE A 228 -5.05 22.48 -0.34
CA PHE A 228 -4.71 21.30 -1.14
C PHE A 228 -5.38 21.26 -2.52
N ASN A 229 -6.69 21.54 -2.59
CA ASN A 229 -7.43 21.51 -3.86
C ASN A 229 -6.91 22.51 -4.89
N ALA A 230 -6.64 23.75 -4.47
CA ALA A 230 -6.12 24.77 -5.38
C ALA A 230 -4.69 24.43 -5.83
N TRP A 231 -3.85 23.93 -4.92
CA TRP A 231 -2.50 23.48 -5.29
C TRP A 231 -2.53 22.29 -6.28
N LEU A 232 -3.43 21.31 -6.08
CA LEU A 232 -3.62 20.23 -7.05
C LEU A 232 -4.04 20.78 -8.42
N ASN A 233 -4.93 21.77 -8.47
CA ASN A 233 -5.30 22.43 -9.72
C ASN A 233 -4.11 23.16 -10.37
N GLU A 234 -3.25 23.81 -9.59
CA GLU A 234 -1.99 24.40 -10.09
C GLU A 234 -1.11 23.32 -10.72
N GLN A 235 -0.94 22.18 -10.04
CA GLN A 235 -0.12 21.08 -10.52
C GLN A 235 -0.69 20.36 -11.75
N PHE A 236 -2.00 20.16 -11.83
CA PHE A 236 -2.64 19.58 -13.02
C PHE A 236 -2.49 20.45 -14.28
N ASN A 237 -2.30 21.76 -14.09
CA ASN A 237 -2.16 22.73 -15.16
C ASN A 237 -0.72 23.23 -15.34
N ALA A 238 0.22 22.77 -14.51
CA ALA A 238 1.63 23.10 -14.63
C ALA A 238 2.17 22.61 -15.97
N ALA A 239 3.05 23.42 -16.58
CA ALA A 239 3.75 23.04 -17.79
C ALA A 239 4.53 21.75 -17.54
N GLN A 240 4.35 20.76 -18.40
CA GLN A 240 5.00 19.47 -18.27
C GLN A 240 6.51 19.62 -18.43
N THR A 241 7.27 19.16 -17.44
CA THR A 241 8.71 19.00 -17.58
C THR A 241 8.96 17.65 -18.29
N GLY A 242 9.63 17.73 -19.43
CA GLY A 242 9.89 16.57 -20.28
C GLY A 242 11.23 15.88 -19.99
N TYR A 243 11.49 14.87 -20.80
CA TYR A 243 12.83 14.31 -20.99
C TYR A 243 13.48 14.93 -22.23
N PRO A 244 14.82 14.99 -22.33
CA PRO A 244 15.50 15.54 -23.50
C PRO A 244 15.06 14.80 -24.77
N ASN A 245 15.04 15.51 -25.89
CA ASN A 245 14.93 14.84 -27.19
C ASN A 245 16.29 14.21 -27.52
N ILE A 246 16.33 12.88 -27.63
CA ILE A 246 17.56 12.11 -27.88
C ILE A 246 17.42 11.47 -29.26
N ALA A 247 18.37 11.77 -30.14
CA ALA A 247 18.38 11.19 -31.48
C ALA A 247 18.50 9.66 -31.41
N LEU A 248 17.78 8.96 -32.29
CA LEU A 248 17.95 7.52 -32.45
C LEU A 248 19.37 7.23 -32.92
N VAL A 249 19.95 6.17 -32.36
CA VAL A 249 21.27 5.64 -32.72
C VAL A 249 21.12 4.21 -33.22
N PRO A 250 22.11 3.64 -33.94
CA PRO A 250 22.11 2.22 -34.25
C PRO A 250 22.04 1.36 -33.00
N ALA A 251 21.43 0.17 -33.07
CA ALA A 251 21.38 -0.74 -31.92
C ALA A 251 22.77 -1.29 -31.55
N ASP A 252 23.65 -1.41 -32.55
CA ASP A 252 25.05 -1.81 -32.38
C ASP A 252 25.91 -0.61 -31.95
N ASN A 253 26.40 -0.66 -30.71
CA ASN A 253 27.21 0.40 -30.12
C ASN A 253 28.61 0.56 -30.75
N SER A 254 29.10 -0.43 -31.50
CA SER A 254 30.37 -0.35 -32.22
C SER A 254 30.26 0.53 -33.47
N VAL A 255 29.05 0.69 -34.01
CA VAL A 255 28.76 1.47 -35.21
C VAL A 255 28.43 2.92 -34.86
N GLY A 256 27.68 3.15 -33.78
CA GLY A 256 27.08 4.46 -33.51
C GLY A 256 27.86 5.42 -32.62
N CYS A 257 29.12 5.15 -32.28
CA CYS A 257 30.04 6.16 -31.72
C CYS A 257 31.24 6.36 -32.65
N PRO A 258 31.18 7.31 -33.60
CA PRO A 258 32.24 7.55 -34.59
C PRO A 258 33.60 7.94 -33.96
N THR A 259 34.69 7.65 -34.66
CA THR A 259 36.04 8.11 -34.29
C THR A 259 36.06 9.64 -34.09
N GLY A 260 36.61 10.08 -32.96
CA GLY A 260 36.66 11.51 -32.59
C GLY A 260 35.45 11.99 -31.77
N SER A 261 34.47 11.11 -31.48
CA SER A 261 33.40 11.42 -30.54
C SER A 261 33.94 11.72 -29.14
N ALA A 262 33.18 12.48 -28.34
CA ALA A 262 33.50 12.72 -26.94
C ALA A 262 33.64 11.39 -26.18
N ALA A 263 34.51 11.36 -25.15
CA ALA A 263 34.71 10.18 -24.31
C ALA A 263 33.40 9.70 -23.64
N THR A 264 32.39 10.56 -23.54
CA THR A 264 31.08 10.27 -22.98
C THR A 264 30.09 9.67 -23.99
N CYS A 265 30.44 9.52 -25.28
CA CYS A 265 29.52 9.08 -26.34
C CYS A 265 28.79 7.77 -25.99
N LEU A 266 29.54 6.75 -25.54
CA LEU A 266 28.96 5.45 -25.18
C LEU A 266 28.01 5.57 -24.00
N ARG A 267 28.39 6.34 -22.97
CA ARG A 267 27.52 6.59 -21.82
C ARG A 267 26.24 7.30 -22.24
N ASP A 268 26.35 8.38 -23.02
CA ASP A 268 25.23 9.26 -23.34
C ASP A 268 24.26 8.66 -24.37
N ASN A 269 24.72 7.72 -25.20
CA ASN A 269 23.90 7.11 -26.26
C ASN A 269 23.56 5.63 -26.04
N TYR A 270 24.22 4.93 -25.12
CA TYR A 270 24.03 3.48 -24.91
C TYR A 270 23.87 3.10 -23.43
N THR A 271 23.61 4.08 -22.57
CA THR A 271 23.17 3.85 -21.20
C THR A 271 22.03 4.79 -20.86
N LEU A 272 21.24 4.46 -19.84
CA LEU A 272 20.14 5.32 -19.38
C LEU A 272 20.59 6.58 -18.63
N TYR A 273 21.90 6.82 -18.52
CA TYR A 273 22.48 7.96 -17.82
C TYR A 273 21.81 9.32 -18.10
N PRO A 274 21.60 9.78 -19.35
CA PRO A 274 20.97 11.07 -19.61
C PRO A 274 19.53 11.14 -19.09
N LEU A 275 18.79 10.02 -19.12
CA LEU A 275 17.42 9.96 -18.62
C LEU A 275 17.38 9.94 -17.09
N GLN A 276 18.26 9.17 -16.44
CA GLN A 276 18.39 9.15 -14.99
C GLN A 276 18.82 10.53 -14.45
N LYS A 277 19.77 11.18 -15.11
CA LYS A 277 20.19 12.56 -14.81
C LYS A 277 18.99 13.52 -14.90
N GLN A 278 18.27 13.50 -16.02
CA GLN A 278 17.10 14.35 -16.22
C GLN A 278 16.00 14.09 -15.19
N PHE A 279 15.75 12.83 -14.83
CA PHE A 279 14.77 12.47 -13.81
C PHE A 279 15.04 13.21 -12.50
N PHE A 280 16.28 13.20 -12.00
CA PHE A 280 16.61 13.89 -10.76
C PHE A 280 16.64 15.42 -10.93
N THR A 281 17.03 15.95 -12.09
CA THR A 281 16.84 17.38 -12.38
C THR A 281 15.36 17.79 -12.28
N ASN A 282 14.45 17.00 -12.87
CA ASN A 282 13.01 17.23 -12.80
C ASN A 282 12.50 17.09 -11.36
N ALA A 283 12.96 16.07 -10.64
CA ALA A 283 12.59 15.85 -9.25
C ALA A 283 13.02 17.00 -8.34
N LEU A 284 14.21 17.58 -8.55
CA LEU A 284 14.72 18.68 -7.74
C LEU A 284 14.12 20.04 -8.11
N TYR A 285 13.91 20.32 -9.40
CA TYR A 285 13.66 21.69 -9.87
C TYR A 285 12.40 21.86 -10.75
N GLY A 286 11.77 20.78 -11.19
CA GLY A 286 10.56 20.82 -12.00
C GLY A 286 9.38 21.45 -11.24
N GLN A 287 8.51 22.17 -11.95
CA GLN A 287 7.34 22.83 -11.34
C GLN A 287 6.10 21.93 -11.29
N ASP A 288 6.09 20.86 -12.09
CA ASP A 288 5.03 19.85 -12.23
C ASP A 288 5.29 18.62 -11.36
N GLN A 289 5.66 18.83 -10.10
CA GLN A 289 6.06 17.78 -9.16
C GLN A 289 5.06 16.62 -9.09
N LEU A 290 3.76 16.93 -9.02
CA LEU A 290 2.72 15.89 -8.99
C LEU A 290 2.75 15.02 -10.25
N ARG A 291 2.97 15.61 -11.42
CA ARG A 291 3.02 14.86 -12.68
C ARG A 291 4.17 13.88 -12.67
N GLN A 292 5.34 14.32 -12.23
CA GLN A 292 6.53 13.49 -12.14
C GLN A 292 6.34 12.34 -11.14
N ARG A 293 5.67 12.59 -10.00
CA ARG A 293 5.34 11.54 -9.02
C ARG A 293 4.36 10.50 -9.57
N ILE A 294 3.30 10.95 -10.23
CA ILE A 294 2.32 10.04 -10.84
C ILE A 294 2.94 9.27 -12.01
N ALA A 295 3.75 9.92 -12.85
CA ALA A 295 4.47 9.25 -13.93
C ALA A 295 5.39 8.14 -13.39
N PHE A 296 6.09 8.36 -12.29
CA PHE A 296 6.92 7.32 -11.67
C PHE A 296 6.09 6.19 -11.05
N ALA A 297 4.96 6.50 -10.40
CA ALA A 297 4.04 5.48 -9.89
C ALA A 297 3.49 4.60 -11.04
N LEU A 298 3.10 5.22 -12.15
CA LEU A 298 2.65 4.50 -13.35
C LEU A 298 3.77 3.70 -14.01
N HIS A 299 5.01 4.20 -14.05
CA HIS A 299 6.17 3.43 -14.53
C HIS A 299 6.40 2.15 -13.70
N LYS A 300 6.14 2.20 -12.39
CA LYS A 300 6.26 1.03 -11.52
C LYS A 300 5.13 0.02 -11.68
N ILE A 301 3.94 0.45 -12.12
CA ILE A 301 2.81 -0.43 -12.41
C ILE A 301 2.92 -1.00 -13.83
N ILE A 302 3.24 -0.15 -14.80
CA ILE A 302 3.29 -0.45 -16.23
C ILE A 302 4.75 -0.52 -16.67
N VAL A 303 5.37 -1.66 -16.40
CA VAL A 303 6.82 -1.79 -16.38
C VAL A 303 7.43 -1.94 -17.78
N VAL A 304 8.51 -1.22 -18.04
CA VAL A 304 9.52 -1.51 -19.07
C VAL A 304 10.90 -1.47 -18.41
N SER A 305 11.74 -2.48 -18.64
CA SER A 305 13.07 -2.52 -18.04
C SER A 305 14.16 -2.02 -18.98
N GLY A 306 15.01 -1.14 -18.47
CA GLY A 306 16.27 -0.79 -19.10
C GLY A 306 17.36 -1.85 -18.96
N ALA A 307 17.06 -3.01 -18.38
CA ALA A 307 17.89 -4.21 -18.56
C ALA A 307 17.78 -4.74 -20.02
N ASP A 308 16.59 -4.63 -20.62
CA ASP A 308 16.29 -5.07 -21.98
C ASP A 308 16.36 -3.92 -22.99
N VAL A 309 15.88 -2.73 -22.61
CA VAL A 309 15.87 -1.52 -23.47
C VAL A 309 16.78 -0.45 -22.86
N ASN A 310 18.10 -0.61 -23.01
CA ASN A 310 19.10 0.22 -22.32
C ASN A 310 19.58 1.47 -23.11
N ILE A 311 19.18 1.59 -24.38
CA ILE A 311 19.49 2.74 -25.22
C ILE A 311 18.52 3.89 -24.88
N PRO A 312 19.02 5.06 -24.43
CA PRO A 312 18.16 6.13 -23.93
C PRO A 312 17.22 6.70 -24.99
N SER A 313 17.61 6.77 -26.27
CA SER A 313 16.69 7.19 -27.34
C SER A 313 15.58 6.18 -27.64
N TYR A 314 15.73 4.93 -27.22
CA TYR A 314 14.71 3.88 -27.37
C TYR A 314 13.76 3.85 -26.17
N TYR A 315 14.29 4.11 -24.98
CA TYR A 315 13.53 4.12 -23.73
C TYR A 315 12.73 5.42 -23.52
N ASN A 316 13.28 6.55 -23.99
CA ASN A 316 12.70 7.89 -23.79
C ASN A 316 11.25 8.03 -24.27
N PRO A 317 10.84 7.54 -25.46
CA PRO A 317 9.45 7.62 -25.91
C PRO A 317 8.45 6.94 -24.96
N TYR A 318 8.83 5.84 -24.30
CA TYR A 318 8.01 5.21 -23.25
C TYR A 318 7.84 6.12 -22.03
N LEU A 319 8.93 6.71 -21.52
CA LEU A 319 8.85 7.66 -20.40
C LEU A 319 8.01 8.90 -20.75
N GLN A 320 8.12 9.38 -21.99
CA GLN A 320 7.28 10.48 -22.49
C GLN A 320 5.81 10.07 -22.56
N ALA A 321 5.47 8.87 -23.06
CA ALA A 321 4.10 8.38 -23.09
C ALA A 321 3.48 8.29 -21.69
N ILE A 322 4.23 7.78 -20.70
CA ILE A 322 3.80 7.75 -19.29
C ILE A 322 3.58 9.17 -18.75
N ASN A 323 4.52 10.09 -18.98
CA ASN A 323 4.44 11.47 -18.48
C ASN A 323 3.28 12.28 -19.11
N ASN A 324 3.06 12.10 -20.42
CA ASN A 324 1.96 12.71 -21.17
C ASN A 324 0.60 12.24 -20.62
N ASN A 325 0.49 10.94 -20.32
CA ASN A 325 -0.75 10.31 -19.87
C ASN A 325 -0.97 10.35 -18.35
N ALA A 326 -0.02 10.84 -17.56
CA ALA A 326 -0.10 10.85 -16.10
C ALA A 326 -1.40 11.44 -15.52
N PHE A 327 -1.97 12.46 -16.19
CA PHE A 327 -3.24 13.10 -15.82
C PHE A 327 -4.35 12.90 -16.87
N GLY A 328 -4.15 11.98 -17.81
CA GLY A 328 -5.07 11.73 -18.91
C GLY A 328 -6.16 10.73 -18.56
N ASN A 329 -6.62 9.99 -19.57
CA ASN A 329 -7.54 8.88 -19.39
C ASN A 329 -6.76 7.56 -19.36
N PHE A 330 -7.06 6.67 -18.41
CA PHE A 330 -6.39 5.38 -18.30
C PHE A 330 -6.53 4.50 -19.55
N ARG A 331 -7.65 4.58 -20.29
CA ARG A 331 -7.81 3.87 -21.57
C ARG A 331 -6.84 4.35 -22.65
N GLN A 332 -6.55 5.66 -22.67
CA GLN A 332 -5.56 6.24 -23.57
C GLN A 332 -4.16 5.82 -23.17
N LEU A 333 -3.86 5.83 -21.87
CA LEU A 333 -2.60 5.30 -21.35
C LEU A 333 -2.38 3.86 -21.82
N LEU A 334 -3.38 2.98 -21.66
CA LEU A 334 -3.32 1.59 -22.14
C LEU A 334 -3.03 1.51 -23.64
N ASN A 335 -3.65 2.35 -24.47
CA ASN A 335 -3.37 2.38 -25.91
C ASN A 335 -1.92 2.74 -26.21
N ASP A 336 -1.46 3.86 -25.64
CA ASP A 336 -0.16 4.46 -25.98
C ASP A 336 1.00 3.57 -25.54
N ILE A 337 0.86 2.87 -24.42
CA ILE A 337 1.86 1.89 -23.96
C ILE A 337 1.80 0.60 -24.78
N THR A 338 0.61 0.14 -25.21
CA THR A 338 0.48 -1.11 -25.99
C THR A 338 1.27 -1.00 -27.28
N LEU A 339 1.16 0.16 -27.94
CA LEU A 339 1.83 0.42 -29.21
C LEU A 339 3.22 1.04 -29.04
N ASN A 340 3.72 1.19 -27.81
CA ASN A 340 5.05 1.74 -27.59
C ASN A 340 6.12 0.71 -27.99
N PRO A 341 7.11 1.06 -28.84
CA PRO A 341 8.13 0.12 -29.26
C PRO A 341 8.99 -0.47 -28.14
N ALA A 342 9.26 0.27 -27.06
CA ALA A 342 10.00 -0.25 -25.91
C ALA A 342 9.20 -1.32 -25.15
N MET A 343 7.89 -1.11 -24.99
CA MET A 343 6.98 -2.14 -24.46
C MET A 343 6.91 -3.35 -25.40
N GLY A 344 6.86 -3.10 -26.70
CA GLY A 344 6.84 -4.14 -27.72
C GLY A 344 8.05 -5.06 -27.70
N VAL A 345 9.24 -4.51 -27.42
CA VAL A 345 10.47 -5.29 -27.20
C VAL A 345 10.43 -5.99 -25.85
N TYR A 346 10.10 -5.27 -24.78
CA TYR A 346 10.18 -5.78 -23.42
C TYR A 346 9.28 -7.01 -23.17
N LEU A 347 8.12 -7.05 -23.83
CA LEU A 347 7.14 -8.14 -23.68
C LEU A 347 6.91 -8.92 -24.99
N ASP A 348 7.89 -8.89 -25.90
CA ASP A 348 7.90 -9.68 -27.14
C ASP A 348 6.63 -9.57 -28.02
N MET A 349 5.97 -8.41 -27.99
CA MET A 349 4.86 -8.12 -28.90
C MET A 349 5.37 -7.72 -30.29
N ALA A 350 6.51 -7.03 -30.36
CA ALA A 350 7.10 -6.60 -31.61
C ALA A 350 7.59 -7.80 -32.43
N GLY A 351 7.07 -7.97 -33.64
CA GLY A 351 7.51 -8.97 -34.60
C GLY A 351 6.84 -10.35 -34.46
N ASN A 352 5.95 -10.53 -33.49
CA ASN A 352 5.15 -11.77 -33.41
C ASN A 352 4.18 -11.89 -34.61
N THR A 353 3.66 -13.09 -34.86
CA THR A 353 2.72 -13.32 -35.97
C THR A 353 1.63 -14.31 -35.58
N LYS A 354 0.57 -14.42 -36.37
CA LYS A 354 -0.50 -15.41 -36.19
C LYS A 354 -0.03 -16.87 -36.13
N ALA A 355 1.14 -17.17 -36.71
CA ALA A 355 1.73 -18.52 -36.66
C ALA A 355 2.46 -18.78 -35.33
N GLN A 356 2.92 -17.72 -34.68
CA GLN A 356 3.64 -17.76 -33.40
C GLN A 356 3.17 -16.59 -32.52
N PRO A 357 1.92 -16.60 -32.01
CA PRO A 357 1.46 -15.59 -31.06
C PRO A 357 2.28 -15.65 -29.78
N ASN A 358 2.64 -14.49 -29.23
CA ASN A 358 3.37 -14.41 -27.96
C ASN A 358 2.41 -13.97 -26.83
N GLU A 359 2.43 -14.69 -25.72
CA GLU A 359 1.52 -14.47 -24.59
C GLU A 359 2.04 -13.47 -23.55
N ASN A 360 3.31 -13.05 -23.60
CA ASN A 360 3.92 -12.20 -22.58
C ASN A 360 3.16 -10.88 -22.43
N TYR A 361 3.00 -10.10 -23.50
CA TYR A 361 2.22 -8.86 -23.45
C TYR A 361 0.76 -9.09 -23.04
N ALA A 362 0.12 -10.14 -23.57
CA ALA A 362 -1.27 -10.49 -23.25
C ALA A 362 -1.46 -10.78 -21.75
N ARG A 363 -0.50 -11.49 -21.14
CA ARG A 363 -0.49 -11.78 -19.71
C ARG A 363 -0.31 -10.50 -18.92
N GLU A 364 0.72 -9.71 -19.18
CA GLU A 364 1.05 -8.58 -18.32
C GLU A 364 0.05 -7.42 -18.43
N VAL A 365 -0.50 -7.16 -19.63
CA VAL A 365 -1.52 -6.11 -19.78
C VAL A 365 -2.75 -6.40 -18.94
N MET A 366 -3.14 -7.67 -18.78
CA MET A 366 -4.25 -8.09 -17.91
C MET A 366 -3.81 -8.25 -16.45
N GLN A 367 -2.73 -8.98 -16.20
CA GLN A 367 -2.29 -9.41 -14.87
C GLN A 367 -1.74 -8.27 -14.02
N LEU A 368 -0.81 -7.48 -14.57
CA LEU A 368 -0.02 -6.52 -13.80
C LEU A 368 -0.48 -5.08 -14.08
N PHE A 369 -0.90 -4.79 -15.32
CA PHE A 369 -1.14 -3.42 -15.75
C PHE A 369 -2.59 -2.99 -15.62
N SER A 370 -3.55 -3.88 -15.35
CA SER A 370 -4.97 -3.49 -15.33
C SER A 370 -5.91 -4.31 -14.44
N VAL A 371 -6.09 -5.61 -14.69
CA VAL A 371 -7.20 -6.42 -14.15
C VAL A 371 -6.80 -7.21 -12.90
N GLY A 372 -5.56 -7.69 -12.82
CA GLY A 372 -5.13 -8.59 -11.74
C GLY A 372 -5.52 -10.04 -11.99
N LEU A 373 -4.97 -10.95 -11.18
CA LEU A 373 -5.19 -12.41 -11.28
C LEU A 373 -6.54 -12.87 -10.75
N ASN A 374 -7.08 -12.17 -9.74
CA ASN A 374 -8.28 -12.58 -9.01
C ASN A 374 -9.32 -11.47 -9.08
N GLN A 375 -10.60 -11.86 -9.15
CA GLN A 375 -11.71 -10.92 -9.13
C GLN A 375 -11.72 -10.15 -7.81
N LEU A 376 -12.03 -8.86 -7.90
CA LEU A 376 -12.07 -7.94 -6.77
C LEU A 376 -13.46 -7.37 -6.62
N ASN A 377 -13.88 -7.20 -5.36
CA ASN A 377 -14.97 -6.31 -5.02
C ASN A 377 -14.54 -4.85 -5.28
N GLN A 378 -15.52 -3.94 -5.31
CA GLN A 378 -15.28 -2.50 -5.49
C GLN A 378 -14.32 -1.92 -4.46
N ASP A 379 -14.27 -2.49 -3.26
CA ASP A 379 -13.40 -2.10 -2.14
C ASP A 379 -12.02 -2.76 -2.19
N GLY A 380 -11.68 -3.46 -3.27
CA GLY A 380 -10.39 -4.13 -3.45
C GLY A 380 -10.20 -5.42 -2.67
N THR A 381 -11.21 -5.88 -1.91
CA THR A 381 -11.16 -7.21 -1.30
C THR A 381 -11.36 -8.29 -2.37
N PRO A 382 -10.73 -9.47 -2.23
CA PRO A 382 -10.91 -10.56 -3.18
C PRO A 382 -12.34 -11.10 -3.17
N VAL A 383 -12.86 -11.42 -4.35
CA VAL A 383 -14.09 -12.22 -4.48
C VAL A 383 -13.73 -13.68 -4.20
N LEU A 384 -14.50 -14.30 -3.31
CA LEU A 384 -14.33 -15.70 -2.93
C LEU A 384 -15.51 -16.54 -3.46
N ASP A 385 -15.22 -17.77 -3.88
CA ASP A 385 -16.24 -18.76 -4.21
C ASP A 385 -16.94 -19.29 -2.94
N ALA A 386 -17.93 -20.18 -3.11
CA ALA A 386 -18.66 -20.78 -1.99
C ALA A 386 -17.78 -21.63 -1.05
N GLN A 387 -16.56 -21.98 -1.48
CA GLN A 387 -15.59 -22.76 -0.74
C GLN A 387 -14.52 -21.86 -0.08
N GLY A 388 -14.58 -20.54 -0.28
CA GLY A 388 -13.62 -19.58 0.25
C GLY A 388 -12.34 -19.42 -0.59
N ASN A 389 -12.29 -19.97 -1.80
CA ASN A 389 -11.14 -19.80 -2.69
C ASN A 389 -11.26 -18.52 -3.51
N LEU A 390 -10.11 -17.96 -3.91
CA LEU A 390 -10.05 -16.82 -4.82
C LEU A 390 -10.67 -17.17 -6.17
N VAL A 391 -11.53 -16.29 -6.69
CA VAL A 391 -12.09 -16.43 -8.04
C VAL A 391 -11.13 -15.81 -9.06
N PRO A 392 -10.58 -16.57 -10.03
CA PRO A 392 -9.68 -16.01 -11.03
C PRO A 392 -10.42 -15.06 -11.98
N THR A 393 -9.72 -14.04 -12.49
CA THR A 393 -10.28 -13.09 -13.48
C THR A 393 -10.37 -13.70 -14.88
N TYR A 394 -9.48 -14.61 -15.21
CA TYR A 394 -9.40 -15.28 -16.51
C TYR A 394 -8.61 -16.58 -16.42
N ASP A 395 -8.65 -17.36 -17.50
CA ASP A 395 -7.93 -18.61 -17.66
C ASP A 395 -6.90 -18.53 -18.80
N GLN A 396 -6.20 -19.65 -19.03
CA GLN A 396 -5.21 -19.76 -20.10
C GLN A 396 -5.82 -19.55 -21.49
N ALA A 397 -7.07 -19.97 -21.72
CA ALA A 397 -7.70 -19.79 -23.03
C ALA A 397 -7.92 -18.31 -23.35
N THR A 398 -8.25 -17.51 -22.34
CA THR A 398 -8.37 -16.06 -22.46
C THR A 398 -7.01 -15.43 -22.80
N ILE A 399 -5.93 -15.84 -22.12
CA ILE A 399 -4.55 -15.39 -22.43
C ILE A 399 -4.21 -15.66 -23.89
N THR A 400 -4.44 -16.89 -24.37
CA THR A 400 -4.16 -17.25 -25.77
C THR A 400 -5.02 -16.44 -26.76
N ASN A 401 -6.27 -16.11 -26.42
CA ASN A 401 -7.11 -15.26 -27.27
C ASN A 401 -6.62 -13.80 -27.34
N PHE A 402 -6.18 -13.22 -26.21
CA PHE A 402 -5.53 -11.91 -26.23
C PHE A 402 -4.19 -11.93 -26.97
N ALA A 403 -3.39 -12.98 -26.82
CA ALA A 403 -2.14 -13.14 -27.58
C ALA A 403 -2.41 -13.09 -29.09
N ARG A 404 -3.52 -13.69 -29.55
CA ARG A 404 -3.97 -13.62 -30.96
C ARG A 404 -4.38 -12.20 -31.38
N VAL A 405 -4.99 -11.40 -30.49
CA VAL A 405 -5.27 -9.96 -30.76
C VAL A 405 -3.98 -9.20 -31.03
N PHE A 406 -2.93 -9.47 -30.26
CA PHE A 406 -1.67 -8.74 -30.35
C PHE A 406 -0.70 -9.28 -31.42
N THR A 407 -1.20 -10.01 -32.42
CA THR A 407 -0.37 -10.54 -33.52
C THR A 407 -0.12 -9.54 -34.65
N GLY A 408 1.11 -9.50 -35.17
CA GLY A 408 1.47 -8.79 -36.39
C GLY A 408 1.99 -7.36 -36.21
N TRP A 409 2.09 -6.87 -34.97
CA TRP A 409 2.60 -5.54 -34.63
C TRP A 409 4.12 -5.50 -34.71
N ASN A 410 4.67 -4.46 -35.31
CA ASN A 410 6.11 -4.28 -35.45
C ASN A 410 6.47 -2.80 -35.53
N PHE A 411 7.77 -2.48 -35.47
CA PHE A 411 8.28 -1.12 -35.62
C PHE A 411 7.77 -0.48 -36.92
N ALA A 412 7.30 0.76 -36.83
CA ALA A 412 7.06 1.57 -38.02
C ALA A 412 8.39 1.83 -38.76
N PRO A 413 8.39 1.97 -40.10
CA PRO A 413 9.60 2.35 -40.81
C PRO A 413 10.05 3.77 -40.42
N LEU A 414 11.36 4.01 -40.39
CA LEU A 414 11.90 5.37 -40.35
C LEU A 414 11.72 6.06 -41.70
N SER A 415 11.51 7.37 -41.68
CA SER A 415 11.46 8.20 -42.88
C SER A 415 12.35 9.44 -42.69
N PRO A 416 13.50 9.53 -43.40
CA PRO A 416 14.07 8.52 -44.30
C PRO A 416 14.59 7.27 -43.55
N PRO A 417 14.68 6.09 -44.21
CA PRO A 417 15.26 4.89 -43.61
C PRO A 417 16.73 5.10 -43.21
N GLN A 418 17.12 4.50 -42.09
CA GLN A 418 18.51 4.51 -41.59
C GLN A 418 18.94 3.07 -41.24
N ALA A 419 20.07 2.64 -41.79
CA ALA A 419 20.57 1.28 -41.57
C ALA A 419 20.91 1.04 -40.09
N GLY A 420 20.42 -0.07 -39.53
CA GLY A 420 20.67 -0.48 -38.14
C GLY A 420 19.95 0.36 -37.08
N VAL A 421 19.12 1.33 -37.47
CA VAL A 421 18.37 2.21 -36.57
C VAL A 421 16.88 1.84 -36.59
N PRO A 422 16.33 1.17 -35.56
CA PRO A 422 14.90 0.93 -35.43
C PRO A 422 14.15 2.21 -35.03
N ASN A 423 12.89 2.34 -35.47
CA ASN A 423 12.03 3.46 -35.09
C ASN A 423 11.38 3.22 -33.73
N PHE A 424 11.96 3.76 -32.66
CA PHE A 424 11.36 3.74 -31.32
C PHE A 424 10.45 4.95 -31.02
N ILE A 425 10.42 5.94 -31.92
CA ILE A 425 9.69 7.20 -31.70
C ILE A 425 8.21 7.03 -32.08
N SER A 426 7.95 6.38 -33.22
CA SER A 426 6.58 6.18 -33.70
C SER A 426 5.93 4.95 -33.05
N PRO A 427 4.60 4.95 -32.83
CA PRO A 427 3.88 3.76 -32.41
C PRO A 427 4.13 2.58 -33.36
N MET A 428 4.13 1.38 -32.82
CA MET A 428 4.14 0.14 -33.61
C MET A 428 2.92 0.07 -34.54
N ILE A 429 3.09 -0.60 -35.68
CA ILE A 429 2.07 -0.76 -36.70
C ILE A 429 1.99 -2.22 -37.16
N VAL A 430 0.87 -2.59 -37.78
CA VAL A 430 0.77 -3.84 -38.55
C VAL A 430 0.98 -3.51 -40.03
N ALA A 431 2.22 -3.65 -40.50
CA ALA A 431 2.56 -3.37 -41.91
C ALA A 431 2.01 -4.42 -42.89
N ASN A 432 1.76 -5.65 -42.41
CA ASN A 432 1.19 -6.74 -43.19
C ASN A 432 0.10 -7.44 -42.38
N GLU A 433 -1.16 -7.14 -42.71
CA GLU A 433 -2.36 -7.74 -42.07
C GLU A 433 -2.44 -9.27 -42.20
N ASN A 434 -1.65 -9.89 -43.09
CA ASN A 434 -1.57 -11.36 -43.14
C ASN A 434 -0.85 -11.96 -41.94
N ASN A 435 -0.08 -11.17 -41.18
CA ASN A 435 0.57 -11.59 -39.94
C ASN A 435 -0.37 -11.53 -38.74
N HIS A 436 -1.55 -10.91 -38.87
CA HIS A 436 -2.55 -10.86 -37.81
C HIS A 436 -3.49 -12.08 -37.87
N ASP A 437 -3.83 -12.64 -36.71
CA ASP A 437 -4.80 -13.72 -36.59
C ASP A 437 -6.21 -13.16 -36.84
N LYS A 438 -6.90 -13.65 -37.86
CA LYS A 438 -8.25 -13.20 -38.24
C LYS A 438 -9.36 -14.15 -37.84
N ASN A 439 -9.04 -15.20 -37.09
CA ASN A 439 -10.06 -16.12 -36.58
C ASN A 439 -10.81 -15.45 -35.41
N PRO A 440 -12.04 -15.90 -35.09
CA PRO A 440 -12.80 -15.40 -33.95
C PRO A 440 -12.03 -15.53 -32.64
N LYS A 441 -12.29 -14.64 -31.68
CA LYS A 441 -11.62 -14.63 -30.38
C LYS A 441 -12.64 -14.43 -29.26
N VAL A 442 -12.36 -15.01 -28.10
CA VAL A 442 -13.16 -14.83 -26.88
C VAL A 442 -12.26 -14.18 -25.83
N LEU A 443 -12.64 -12.98 -25.39
CA LEU A 443 -11.94 -12.14 -24.44
C LEU A 443 -12.50 -12.31 -23.02
N LEU A 444 -12.18 -11.36 -22.10
CA LEU A 444 -12.66 -11.38 -20.73
C LEU A 444 -14.19 -11.35 -20.68
N GLN A 445 -14.75 -12.14 -19.76
CA GLN A 445 -16.18 -12.28 -19.56
C GLN A 445 -16.56 -11.64 -18.22
N TYR A 446 -17.40 -10.61 -18.29
CA TYR A 446 -17.99 -9.93 -17.14
C TYR A 446 -19.31 -9.29 -17.55
N ALA A 447 -20.10 -8.84 -16.57
CA ALA A 447 -21.40 -8.24 -16.82
C ALA A 447 -21.28 -7.01 -17.75
N GLY A 448 -21.98 -7.06 -18.90
CA GLY A 448 -21.97 -5.99 -19.90
C GLY A 448 -20.78 -6.02 -20.87
N ALA A 449 -19.89 -7.01 -20.79
CA ALA A 449 -18.75 -7.12 -21.68
C ALA A 449 -19.16 -7.49 -23.12
N VAL A 450 -18.48 -6.88 -24.09
CA VAL A 450 -18.38 -7.43 -25.45
C VAL A 450 -17.20 -8.40 -25.47
N SER A 451 -17.45 -9.67 -25.20
CA SER A 451 -16.40 -10.69 -25.06
C SER A 451 -16.07 -11.43 -26.36
N GLY A 452 -16.96 -11.45 -27.35
CA GLY A 452 -16.73 -12.14 -28.62
C GLY A 452 -16.26 -11.19 -29.71
N LEU A 453 -15.09 -11.45 -30.29
CA LEU A 453 -14.61 -10.77 -31.49
C LEU A 453 -14.93 -11.62 -32.74
N PRO A 454 -15.60 -11.06 -33.76
CA PRO A 454 -15.91 -11.80 -34.99
C PRO A 454 -14.64 -12.08 -35.81
N ALA A 455 -14.75 -13.05 -36.74
CA ALA A 455 -13.68 -13.30 -37.71
C ALA A 455 -13.48 -12.11 -38.66
N ASN A 456 -12.28 -12.05 -39.26
CA ASN A 456 -11.90 -11.12 -40.33
C ASN A 456 -11.86 -9.63 -39.93
N GLN A 457 -11.78 -9.31 -38.64
CA GLN A 457 -11.44 -7.97 -38.18
C GLN A 457 -9.99 -7.60 -38.55
N THR A 458 -9.71 -6.30 -38.65
CA THR A 458 -8.34 -5.79 -38.78
C THR A 458 -7.64 -5.80 -37.42
N SER A 459 -6.31 -5.81 -37.43
CA SER A 459 -5.51 -5.71 -36.22
C SER A 459 -5.89 -4.51 -35.33
N ALA A 460 -6.18 -3.35 -35.93
CA ALA A 460 -6.58 -2.14 -35.21
C ALA A 460 -7.99 -2.25 -34.60
N GLN A 461 -8.92 -2.96 -35.24
CA GLN A 461 -10.25 -3.21 -34.67
C GLN A 461 -10.15 -4.14 -33.46
N ASP A 462 -9.42 -5.25 -33.60
CA ASP A 462 -9.18 -6.21 -32.52
C ASP A 462 -8.49 -5.55 -31.32
N LEU A 463 -7.45 -4.76 -31.57
CA LEU A 463 -6.75 -4.01 -30.52
C LEU A 463 -7.71 -3.09 -29.75
N ASN A 464 -8.49 -2.28 -30.46
CA ASN A 464 -9.40 -1.33 -29.81
C ASN A 464 -10.47 -2.05 -28.98
N ASN A 465 -11.07 -3.10 -29.53
CA ASN A 465 -12.08 -3.90 -28.83
C ASN A 465 -11.48 -4.59 -27.59
N ALA A 466 -10.25 -5.09 -27.69
CA ALA A 466 -9.55 -5.75 -26.58
C ALA A 466 -9.18 -4.77 -25.46
N LEU A 467 -8.67 -3.59 -25.80
CA LEU A 467 -8.36 -2.56 -24.81
C LEU A 467 -9.63 -1.98 -24.16
N ASP A 468 -10.73 -1.86 -24.89
CA ASP A 468 -12.04 -1.49 -24.33
C ASP A 468 -12.57 -2.58 -23.40
N ASN A 469 -12.42 -3.85 -23.78
CA ASN A 469 -12.79 -4.99 -22.95
C ASN A 469 -11.96 -5.04 -21.65
N ILE A 470 -10.66 -4.78 -21.70
CA ILE A 470 -9.81 -4.68 -20.50
C ILE A 470 -10.24 -3.48 -19.64
N PHE A 471 -10.31 -2.29 -20.22
CA PHE A 471 -10.59 -1.04 -19.50
C PHE A 471 -11.94 -1.03 -18.76
N ASN A 472 -12.96 -1.64 -19.36
CA ASN A 472 -14.29 -1.73 -18.77
C ASN A 472 -14.45 -2.88 -17.77
N HIS A 473 -13.43 -3.71 -17.57
CA HIS A 473 -13.47 -4.75 -16.55
C HIS A 473 -13.64 -4.15 -15.14
N PRO A 474 -14.55 -4.67 -14.29
CA PRO A 474 -14.82 -4.11 -12.96
C PRO A 474 -13.60 -4.00 -12.06
N ASN A 475 -12.68 -4.97 -12.12
CA ASN A 475 -11.43 -4.94 -11.35
C ASN A 475 -10.52 -3.73 -11.59
N VAL A 476 -10.56 -3.07 -12.75
CA VAL A 476 -9.52 -2.08 -13.08
C VAL A 476 -9.50 -0.92 -12.07
N GLY A 477 -10.68 -0.45 -11.66
CA GLY A 477 -10.82 0.61 -10.66
C GLY A 477 -10.17 0.26 -9.30
N PRO A 478 -10.60 -0.81 -8.61
CA PRO A 478 -9.99 -1.21 -7.34
C PRO A 478 -8.54 -1.66 -7.47
N PHE A 479 -8.15 -2.37 -8.53
CA PHE A 479 -6.79 -2.87 -8.72
C PHE A 479 -5.78 -1.73 -8.89
N ILE A 480 -6.04 -0.81 -9.83
CA ILE A 480 -5.18 0.35 -10.07
C ILE A 480 -5.28 1.36 -8.92
N GLY A 481 -6.48 1.52 -8.35
CA GLY A 481 -6.71 2.36 -7.17
C GLY A 481 -5.84 1.94 -5.99
N LYS A 482 -5.88 0.66 -5.59
CA LYS A 482 -5.07 0.11 -4.49
C LYS A 482 -3.58 0.35 -4.74
N GLN A 483 -3.08 -0.03 -5.92
CA GLN A 483 -1.66 0.14 -6.24
C GLN A 483 -1.22 1.61 -6.20
N LEU A 484 -1.99 2.53 -6.77
CA LEU A 484 -1.65 3.96 -6.70
C LEU A 484 -1.67 4.50 -5.28
N ILE A 485 -2.57 4.04 -4.42
CA ILE A 485 -2.54 4.39 -2.99
C ILE A 485 -1.24 3.88 -2.34
N GLN A 486 -0.85 2.63 -2.60
CA GLN A 486 0.41 2.06 -2.11
C GLN A 486 1.62 2.87 -2.57
N GLN A 487 1.64 3.31 -3.83
CA GLN A 487 2.74 4.10 -4.39
C GLN A 487 2.80 5.55 -3.89
N LEU A 488 1.73 6.08 -3.28
CA LEU A 488 1.63 7.50 -2.92
C LEU A 488 1.46 7.75 -1.43
N VAL A 489 0.72 6.91 -0.69
CA VAL A 489 0.20 7.26 0.64
C VAL A 489 0.53 6.20 1.70
N THR A 490 0.06 4.96 1.54
CA THR A 490 0.17 3.92 2.57
C THR A 490 0.16 2.52 1.95
N SER A 491 0.98 1.61 2.48
CA SER A 491 1.07 0.23 1.99
C SER A 491 -0.20 -0.59 2.26
N ASN A 492 -0.96 -0.23 3.30
CA ASN A 492 -2.15 -0.95 3.76
C ASN A 492 -3.40 -0.05 3.77
N PRO A 493 -3.94 0.35 2.61
CA PRO A 493 -5.16 1.14 2.56
C PRO A 493 -6.37 0.33 3.04
N SER A 494 -7.33 0.97 3.72
CA SER A 494 -8.57 0.27 4.08
C SER A 494 -9.39 -0.07 2.82
N PRO A 495 -10.26 -1.10 2.88
CA PRO A 495 -11.20 -1.38 1.81
C PRO A 495 -12.07 -0.15 1.46
N ALA A 496 -12.47 0.63 2.46
CA ALA A 496 -13.27 1.83 2.25
C ALA A 496 -12.52 2.91 1.45
N TYR A 497 -11.20 3.04 1.65
CA TYR A 497 -10.36 3.93 0.85
C TYR A 497 -10.31 3.49 -0.61
N VAL A 498 -10.00 2.21 -0.83
CA VAL A 498 -9.96 1.64 -2.18
C VAL A 498 -11.32 1.79 -2.88
N ALA A 499 -12.42 1.58 -2.18
CA ALA A 499 -13.77 1.76 -2.72
C ALA A 499 -14.03 3.18 -3.24
N ARG A 500 -13.61 4.22 -2.49
CA ARG A 500 -13.78 5.63 -2.89
C ARG A 500 -12.91 5.97 -4.10
N VAL A 501 -11.68 5.49 -4.14
CA VAL A 501 -10.77 5.70 -5.29
C VAL A 501 -11.28 4.95 -6.52
N ALA A 502 -11.71 3.70 -6.36
CA ALA A 502 -12.32 2.91 -7.41
C ALA A 502 -13.62 3.55 -7.93
N ALA A 503 -14.42 4.20 -7.08
CA ALA A 503 -15.61 4.93 -7.50
C ALA A 503 -15.24 6.14 -8.39
N ALA A 504 -14.20 6.90 -8.01
CA ALA A 504 -13.68 8.00 -8.81
C ALA A 504 -13.08 7.51 -10.15
N PHE A 505 -12.43 6.34 -10.16
CA PHE A 505 -12.00 5.70 -11.42
C PHE A 505 -13.22 5.34 -12.28
N ASN A 506 -14.25 4.76 -11.68
CA ASN A 506 -15.43 4.31 -12.41
C ASN A 506 -16.24 5.48 -13.00
N ASN A 507 -16.26 6.62 -12.32
CA ASN A 507 -16.94 7.83 -12.74
C ASN A 507 -16.36 9.06 -12.02
N ASN A 508 -15.85 10.03 -12.77
CA ASN A 508 -15.33 11.29 -12.23
C ASN A 508 -16.39 12.30 -11.75
N GLY A 509 -17.66 11.89 -11.65
CA GLY A 509 -18.81 12.74 -11.36
C GLY A 509 -19.43 13.40 -12.60
N GLN A 510 -18.85 13.19 -13.79
CA GLN A 510 -19.36 13.66 -15.09
C GLN A 510 -19.61 12.51 -16.07
N GLY A 511 -19.62 11.26 -15.59
CA GLY A 511 -19.82 10.07 -16.41
C GLY A 511 -18.57 9.59 -17.14
N VAL A 512 -17.39 10.15 -16.84
CA VAL A 512 -16.13 9.74 -17.48
C VAL A 512 -15.41 8.73 -16.59
N ARG A 513 -15.25 7.50 -17.10
CA ARG A 513 -14.43 6.45 -16.49
C ARG A 513 -12.95 6.71 -16.79
N GLY A 514 -12.07 6.39 -15.84
CA GLY A 514 -10.62 6.39 -16.01
C GLY A 514 -9.97 7.78 -16.04
N ASP A 515 -10.65 8.83 -15.59
CA ASP A 515 -10.07 10.17 -15.45
C ASP A 515 -9.04 10.18 -14.30
N MET A 516 -7.76 10.20 -14.66
CA MET A 516 -6.68 10.11 -13.67
C MET A 516 -6.65 11.32 -12.74
N ARG A 517 -7.11 12.51 -13.16
CA ARG A 517 -7.18 13.67 -12.24
C ARG A 517 -8.18 13.44 -11.12
N ALA A 518 -9.31 12.79 -11.42
CA ALA A 518 -10.31 12.44 -10.41
C ALA A 518 -9.79 11.37 -9.45
N VAL A 519 -9.13 10.33 -9.98
CA VAL A 519 -8.48 9.27 -9.20
C VAL A 519 -7.42 9.85 -8.26
N ILE A 520 -6.52 10.70 -8.77
CA ILE A 520 -5.46 11.33 -7.99
C ILE A 520 -6.03 12.20 -6.87
N ARG A 521 -7.10 12.98 -7.13
CA ARG A 521 -7.79 13.74 -6.09
C ARG A 521 -8.39 12.82 -5.02
N ALA A 522 -9.07 11.76 -5.44
CA ALA A 522 -9.67 10.79 -4.53
C ALA A 522 -8.60 10.11 -3.66
N ILE A 523 -7.40 9.87 -4.17
CA ILE A 523 -6.27 9.37 -3.39
C ILE A 523 -5.80 10.45 -2.41
N LEU A 524 -5.29 11.57 -2.91
CA LEU A 524 -4.51 12.51 -2.08
C LEU A 524 -5.35 13.32 -1.08
N LEU A 525 -6.67 13.43 -1.29
CA LEU A 525 -7.58 14.18 -0.43
C LEU A 525 -8.47 13.29 0.44
N ASP A 526 -8.24 11.98 0.41
CA ASP A 526 -9.00 11.03 1.21
C ASP A 526 -8.83 11.30 2.72
N PRO A 527 -9.87 11.09 3.54
CA PRO A 527 -9.77 11.17 5.00
C PRO A 527 -8.70 10.24 5.61
N GLU A 528 -8.38 9.11 4.97
CA GLU A 528 -7.29 8.24 5.42
C GLU A 528 -5.91 8.81 5.10
N ALA A 529 -5.77 9.61 4.04
CA ALA A 529 -4.52 10.31 3.72
C ALA A 529 -4.34 11.61 4.53
N ARG A 530 -5.44 12.34 4.77
CA ARG A 530 -5.47 13.66 5.43
C ARG A 530 -5.86 13.60 6.90
N GLY A 531 -5.86 14.75 7.59
CA GLY A 531 -6.31 14.87 8.97
C GLY A 531 -5.17 14.73 9.98
N ASP A 532 -5.51 14.32 11.20
CA ASP A 532 -4.60 14.30 12.37
C ASP A 532 -3.30 13.53 12.15
N ALA A 533 -2.36 13.68 13.10
CA ALA A 533 -1.12 12.92 13.11
C ALA A 533 -1.41 11.41 13.00
N LYS A 534 -0.84 10.78 11.97
CA LYS A 534 -0.99 9.35 11.70
C LYS A 534 -0.10 8.59 12.67
N THR A 535 -0.69 8.23 13.80
CA THR A 535 0.00 7.59 14.93
C THR A 535 -0.24 6.09 15.00
N ASP A 536 -1.14 5.57 14.16
CA ASP A 536 -1.34 4.14 13.97
C ASP A 536 0.00 3.48 13.57
N PRO A 537 0.45 2.46 14.32
CA PRO A 537 1.71 1.78 14.03
C PRO A 537 1.75 1.10 12.65
N ASP A 538 0.58 0.71 12.12
CA ASP A 538 0.44 -0.05 10.88
C ASP A 538 0.21 0.87 9.66
N TYR A 539 0.03 2.17 9.90
CA TYR A 539 -0.12 3.16 8.84
C TYR A 539 1.23 3.63 8.29
N GLY A 540 1.23 3.89 6.99
CA GLY A 540 2.32 4.49 6.26
C GLY A 540 2.96 3.53 5.28
N ARG A 541 4.13 3.89 4.80
CA ARG A 541 4.92 3.06 3.88
C ARG A 541 6.40 3.35 4.05
N LEU A 542 7.25 2.40 3.69
CA LEU A 542 8.68 2.65 3.64
C LEU A 542 9.00 3.57 2.46
N ARG A 543 9.81 4.62 2.68
CA ARG A 543 10.33 5.44 1.57
C ARG A 543 11.26 4.60 0.71
N GLU A 544 10.82 4.24 -0.49
CA GLU A 544 11.68 3.59 -1.49
C GLU A 544 12.95 4.44 -1.75
N PRO A 545 14.08 3.83 -2.15
CA PRO A 545 15.35 4.54 -2.34
C PRO A 545 15.26 5.83 -3.16
N VAL A 546 14.55 5.84 -4.30
CA VAL A 546 14.40 7.03 -5.14
C VAL A 546 13.70 8.16 -4.38
N HIS A 547 12.62 7.85 -3.65
CA HIS A 547 11.88 8.82 -2.86
C HIS A 547 12.67 9.28 -1.63
N PHE A 548 13.34 8.37 -0.93
CA PHE A 548 14.24 8.69 0.18
C PHE A 548 15.30 9.72 -0.22
N VAL A 549 15.94 9.49 -1.37
CA VAL A 549 16.97 10.40 -1.89
C VAL A 549 16.38 11.73 -2.32
N SER A 550 15.33 11.72 -3.16
CA SER A 550 14.75 12.97 -3.65
C SER A 550 14.23 13.85 -2.52
N ASN A 551 13.61 13.23 -1.50
CA ASN A 551 13.07 13.93 -0.35
C ASN A 551 14.17 14.62 0.46
N MET A 552 15.25 13.88 0.79
CA MET A 552 16.42 14.44 1.46
C MET A 552 17.03 15.60 0.67
N LEU A 553 17.24 15.42 -0.64
CA LEU A 553 17.85 16.45 -1.48
C LEU A 553 16.98 17.71 -1.58
N ARG A 554 15.66 17.58 -1.70
CA ARG A 554 14.73 18.72 -1.74
C ARG A 554 14.61 19.42 -0.40
N ALA A 555 14.54 18.66 0.70
CA ALA A 555 14.45 19.21 2.05
C ALA A 555 15.63 20.16 2.34
N PHE A 556 16.84 19.83 1.89
CA PHE A 556 18.03 20.65 2.08
C PHE A 556 18.47 21.40 0.82
N ASN A 557 17.52 21.72 -0.07
CA ASN A 557 17.74 22.57 -1.25
C ASN A 557 19.04 22.23 -1.99
N ALA A 558 19.16 20.98 -2.47
CA ALA A 558 20.36 20.50 -3.14
C ALA A 558 20.75 21.42 -4.31
N LYS A 559 22.05 21.73 -4.40
CA LYS A 559 22.66 22.64 -5.38
C LYS A 559 23.87 21.98 -6.03
N SER A 560 24.57 22.70 -6.90
CA SER A 560 25.94 22.35 -7.32
C SER A 560 26.84 22.08 -6.11
N PHE A 561 27.96 21.39 -6.32
CA PHE A 561 28.89 21.01 -5.26
C PHE A 561 29.40 22.21 -4.46
N ASP A 562 29.68 23.33 -5.14
CA ASP A 562 30.09 24.61 -4.55
C ASP A 562 28.92 25.46 -4.01
N LYS A 563 27.68 24.99 -4.20
CA LYS A 563 26.42 25.59 -3.73
C LYS A 563 26.07 26.94 -4.36
N THR A 564 26.68 27.28 -5.51
CA THR A 564 26.45 28.57 -6.19
C THR A 564 25.37 28.50 -7.27
N THR A 565 25.13 27.32 -7.84
CA THR A 565 24.21 27.09 -8.96
C THR A 565 23.37 25.81 -8.74
N THR A 566 22.65 25.36 -9.76
CA THR A 566 21.85 24.12 -9.70
C THR A 566 22.74 22.88 -9.83
N SER A 567 22.33 21.80 -9.17
CA SER A 567 22.92 20.47 -9.37
C SER A 567 22.75 20.00 -10.80
N ASP A 568 23.68 19.17 -11.27
CA ASP A 568 23.54 18.46 -12.55
C ASP A 568 22.46 17.36 -12.54
N GLY A 569 21.84 17.04 -11.40
CA GLY A 569 20.95 15.88 -11.26
C GLY A 569 21.70 14.56 -11.16
N VAL A 570 23.03 14.58 -11.09
CA VAL A 570 23.85 13.38 -10.85
C VAL A 570 23.92 13.13 -9.36
N ILE A 571 23.20 12.11 -8.92
CA ILE A 571 23.02 11.77 -7.50
C ILE A 571 23.63 10.41 -7.13
N ALA A 572 24.37 9.79 -8.05
CA ALA A 572 25.16 8.59 -7.83
C ALA A 572 26.64 8.88 -8.14
N SER A 573 27.57 8.31 -7.36
CA SER A 573 28.98 8.21 -7.74
C SER A 573 29.34 6.77 -8.09
N ARG A 574 30.29 6.59 -9.02
CA ARG A 574 30.92 5.28 -9.27
C ARG A 574 31.83 4.83 -8.09
N ASP A 575 32.07 5.72 -7.13
CA ASP A 575 33.03 5.57 -6.04
C ASP A 575 32.35 5.40 -4.67
N ASN A 576 31.35 4.51 -4.56
CA ASN A 576 30.65 4.11 -3.32
C ASN A 576 29.51 5.02 -2.78
N LEU A 577 29.04 6.03 -3.52
CA LEU A 577 27.84 6.82 -3.18
C LEU A 577 26.73 6.66 -4.22
N GLY A 578 26.40 5.42 -4.58
CA GLY A 578 25.34 5.12 -5.54
C GLY A 578 24.04 4.74 -4.85
N PHE A 579 22.95 5.50 -5.04
CA PHE A 579 21.62 5.09 -4.58
C PHE A 579 21.16 3.76 -5.23
N THR A 580 21.70 3.44 -6.41
CA THR A 580 21.49 2.16 -7.11
C THR A 580 21.91 0.95 -6.28
N THR A 581 22.78 1.13 -5.29
CA THR A 581 23.19 0.06 -4.38
C THR A 581 22.11 -0.29 -3.35
N MET A 582 21.07 0.54 -3.18
CA MET A 582 19.92 0.26 -2.32
C MET A 582 18.87 -0.64 -3.02
N ASP A 583 19.30 -1.41 -4.02
CA ASP A 583 18.51 -2.36 -4.82
C ASP A 583 17.33 -1.71 -5.60
N GLN A 584 17.46 -0.43 -5.94
CA GLN A 584 16.59 0.29 -6.88
C GLN A 584 17.42 1.06 -7.92
N ASP A 585 17.79 0.41 -9.02
CA ASP A 585 18.46 1.05 -10.17
C ASP A 585 17.42 1.73 -11.08
N LEU A 586 17.34 3.05 -11.04
CA LEU A 586 16.29 3.83 -11.71
C LEU A 586 16.15 3.46 -13.20
N PHE A 587 14.92 3.16 -13.62
CA PHE A 587 14.52 2.67 -14.95
C PHE A 587 15.01 1.25 -15.30
N ARG A 588 15.57 0.51 -14.35
CA ARG A 588 16.06 -0.87 -14.55
C ARG A 588 15.43 -1.83 -13.52
N PRO A 589 14.09 -1.93 -13.45
CA PRO A 589 13.43 -2.95 -12.64
C PRO A 589 13.89 -4.34 -13.07
N ALA A 590 14.10 -5.23 -12.11
CA ALA A 590 14.69 -6.54 -12.36
C ALA A 590 13.73 -7.53 -13.02
N THR A 591 12.42 -7.32 -12.88
CA THR A 591 11.38 -8.24 -13.36
C THR A 591 10.14 -7.47 -13.84
N VAL A 592 9.18 -8.18 -14.45
CA VAL A 592 7.86 -7.63 -14.79
C VAL A 592 7.09 -7.14 -13.55
N PHE A 593 7.42 -7.63 -12.36
CA PHE A 593 6.89 -7.16 -11.07
C PHE A 593 7.57 -5.88 -10.57
N SER A 594 8.23 -5.12 -11.45
CA SER A 594 8.91 -3.86 -11.11
C SER A 594 10.14 -4.07 -10.21
N TYR A 595 10.46 -3.06 -9.38
CA TYR A 595 11.53 -3.14 -8.38
C TYR A 595 11.17 -4.05 -7.21
N PHE A 596 9.88 -4.14 -6.88
CA PHE A 596 9.34 -4.95 -5.81
C PHE A 596 7.86 -5.26 -6.08
N PRO A 597 7.33 -6.42 -5.64
CA PRO A 597 5.92 -6.79 -5.81
C PRO A 597 4.98 -5.90 -5.00
N ALA A 598 3.81 -5.57 -5.56
CA ALA A 598 2.78 -4.78 -4.87
C ALA A 598 2.08 -5.51 -3.71
N ASP A 599 2.25 -6.84 -3.64
CA ASP A 599 1.70 -7.75 -2.63
C ASP A 599 2.78 -8.31 -1.69
N TYR A 600 3.98 -7.71 -1.67
CA TYR A 600 5.04 -8.14 -0.76
C TYR A 600 4.61 -7.92 0.70
N ASN A 601 4.62 -8.98 1.50
CA ASN A 601 4.33 -8.91 2.93
C ASN A 601 5.58 -8.63 3.74
N VAL A 602 5.45 -7.74 4.73
CA VAL A 602 6.52 -7.50 5.70
C VAL A 602 6.78 -8.81 6.47
N PRO A 603 8.03 -9.30 6.54
CA PRO A 603 8.33 -10.54 7.24
C PRO A 603 7.83 -10.51 8.69
N GLN A 604 7.23 -11.62 9.13
CA GLN A 604 6.67 -11.78 10.49
C GLN A 604 5.50 -10.84 10.83
N SER A 605 4.86 -10.25 9.82
CA SER A 605 3.71 -9.36 9.95
C SER A 605 2.62 -9.74 8.94
N PRO A 606 1.33 -9.52 9.25
CA PRO A 606 0.25 -9.65 8.27
C PRO A 606 0.16 -8.46 7.31
N LEU A 607 1.00 -7.43 7.49
CA LEU A 607 0.95 -6.19 6.71
C LEU A 607 1.65 -6.36 5.35
N GLU A 608 1.03 -5.82 4.31
CA GLU A 608 1.71 -5.54 3.05
C GLU A 608 2.72 -4.39 3.28
N GLY A 609 3.86 -4.48 2.61
CA GLY A 609 4.89 -3.46 2.60
C GLY A 609 5.73 -3.60 1.34
N PRO A 610 5.21 -3.21 0.16
CA PRO A 610 5.86 -3.44 -1.13
C PRO A 610 7.35 -3.07 -1.13
N GLU A 611 7.68 -1.89 -0.64
CA GLU A 611 9.05 -1.36 -0.61
C GLU A 611 10.00 -2.17 0.31
N PHE A 612 9.48 -2.95 1.28
CA PHE A 612 10.30 -3.84 2.10
C PHE A 612 10.87 -5.01 1.29
N GLY A 613 10.35 -5.30 0.09
CA GLY A 613 10.90 -6.32 -0.80
C GLY A 613 12.35 -6.08 -1.23
N ILE A 614 12.82 -4.83 -1.12
CA ILE A 614 14.21 -4.42 -1.39
C ILE A 614 14.92 -3.87 -0.14
N LEU A 615 14.28 -3.94 1.03
CA LEU A 615 14.90 -3.57 2.30
C LEU A 615 15.51 -4.81 2.98
N SER A 616 16.82 -4.75 3.19
CA SER A 616 17.60 -5.74 3.93
C SER A 616 18.56 -5.03 4.88
N ALA A 617 19.18 -5.77 5.80
CA ALA A 617 20.23 -5.21 6.64
C ALA A 617 21.36 -4.54 5.82
N THR A 618 21.65 -5.08 4.62
CA THR A 618 22.65 -4.51 3.71
C THR A 618 22.17 -3.22 3.07
N THR A 619 20.93 -3.17 2.55
CA THR A 619 20.42 -1.95 1.91
C THR A 619 20.11 -0.85 2.92
N ASP A 620 19.75 -1.18 4.15
CA ASP A 620 19.61 -0.22 5.26
C ASP A 620 20.94 0.48 5.59
N LEU A 621 22.04 -0.28 5.73
CA LEU A 621 23.38 0.28 5.89
C LEU A 621 23.78 1.17 4.70
N LYS A 622 23.43 0.79 3.48
CA LYS A 622 23.70 1.59 2.28
C LYS A 622 22.91 2.91 2.26
N ARG A 623 21.67 2.93 2.78
CA ARG A 623 20.88 4.17 2.98
C ARG A 623 21.58 5.11 3.96
N ALA A 624 22.06 4.59 5.08
CA ALA A 624 22.82 5.36 6.04
C ALA A 624 24.14 5.89 5.45
N ASN A 625 24.87 5.07 4.68
CA ASN A 625 26.11 5.49 4.00
C ASN A 625 25.86 6.57 2.94
N TYR A 626 24.75 6.47 2.20
CA TYR A 626 24.38 7.50 1.23
C TYR A 626 24.05 8.83 1.90
N ALA A 627 23.23 8.81 2.96
CA ALA A 627 22.95 10.00 3.74
C ALA A 627 24.25 10.62 4.30
N ASN A 628 25.15 9.79 4.85
CA ASN A 628 26.46 10.23 5.31
C ASN A 628 27.25 10.95 4.20
N GLY A 629 27.39 10.31 3.03
CA GLY A 629 28.12 10.88 1.90
C GLY A 629 27.55 12.22 1.45
N MET A 630 26.22 12.34 1.34
CA MET A 630 25.58 13.59 0.92
C MET A 630 25.71 14.71 1.96
N ILE A 631 25.63 14.40 3.25
CA ILE A 631 25.68 15.39 4.34
C ILE A 631 27.11 15.90 4.58
N TYR A 632 28.09 15.00 4.58
CA TYR A 632 29.46 15.31 4.99
C TYR A 632 30.40 15.61 3.84
N THR A 633 30.10 15.14 2.63
CA THR A 633 31.00 15.28 1.47
C THR A 633 30.29 15.92 0.29
N GLY A 634 29.12 15.43 -0.09
CA GLY A 634 28.48 15.73 -1.36
C GLY A 634 29.12 14.98 -2.53
N ILE A 635 28.61 15.25 -3.72
CA ILE A 635 29.04 14.70 -5.00
C ILE A 635 29.93 15.74 -5.69
N THR A 636 31.24 15.48 -5.72
CA THR A 636 32.27 16.36 -6.27
C THR A 636 32.19 16.50 -7.79
N VAL A 637 32.77 17.57 -8.32
CA VAL A 637 32.86 17.82 -9.77
C VAL A 637 33.79 16.83 -10.47
N ASN A 638 33.40 16.36 -11.65
CA ASN A 638 34.26 15.64 -12.59
C ASN A 638 33.71 15.80 -14.03
N PRO A 639 34.36 15.25 -15.08
CA PRO A 639 33.87 15.39 -16.46
C PRO A 639 32.45 14.86 -16.72
N ASP A 640 31.95 13.92 -15.91
CA ASP A 640 30.60 13.36 -16.03
C ASP A 640 29.54 14.22 -15.34
N ARG A 641 29.95 14.98 -14.32
CA ARG A 641 29.12 15.84 -13.45
C ARG A 641 29.87 17.16 -13.17
N PRO A 642 29.90 18.09 -14.13
CA PRO A 642 30.73 19.28 -14.06
C PRO A 642 30.39 20.26 -12.93
N ASN A 643 29.13 20.30 -12.47
CA ASN A 643 28.67 21.10 -11.34
C ASN A 643 28.59 20.29 -10.04
N GLY A 644 28.41 18.97 -10.12
CA GLY A 644 28.25 18.10 -8.94
C GLY A 644 26.95 18.36 -8.17
N THR A 645 26.87 17.85 -6.93
CA THR A 645 25.66 17.95 -6.08
C THR A 645 26.02 18.06 -4.60
N SER A 646 25.49 19.03 -3.86
CA SER A 646 25.67 19.13 -2.40
C SER A 646 24.41 19.65 -1.70
N LEU A 647 24.25 19.32 -0.42
CA LEU A 647 23.16 19.82 0.42
C LEU A 647 23.46 21.23 0.94
N ASP A 648 22.46 22.09 0.95
CA ASP A 648 22.51 23.43 1.55
C ASP A 648 21.93 23.39 2.96
N VAL A 649 22.79 23.12 3.93
CA VAL A 649 22.44 23.02 5.36
C VAL A 649 22.57 24.36 6.12
N ALA A 650 22.72 25.49 5.42
CA ALA A 650 22.98 26.78 6.06
C ALA A 650 21.87 27.19 7.05
N ALA A 651 20.60 26.92 6.69
CA ALA A 651 19.45 27.25 7.54
C ALA A 651 19.46 26.50 8.87
N VAL A 652 19.78 25.20 8.86
CA VAL A 652 19.87 24.39 10.09
C VAL A 652 21.19 24.60 10.83
N GLN A 653 22.27 24.98 10.13
CA GLN A 653 23.53 25.40 10.75
C GLN A 653 23.36 26.65 11.61
N ALA A 654 22.53 27.60 11.19
CA ALA A 654 22.22 28.79 11.98
C ALA A 654 21.55 28.48 13.34
N LEU A 655 20.95 27.29 13.49
CA LEU A 655 20.30 26.82 14.71
C LEU A 655 21.21 25.92 15.56
N ALA A 656 22.46 25.68 15.16
CA ALA A 656 23.34 24.68 15.77
C ALA A 656 23.62 24.93 17.28
N ASP A 657 23.59 26.18 17.72
CA ASP A 657 23.81 26.54 19.13
C ASP A 657 22.53 26.40 19.98
N ASN A 658 21.38 26.12 19.36
CA ASN A 658 20.11 25.81 20.03
C ASN A 658 19.64 24.39 19.64
N PRO A 659 20.16 23.33 20.29
CA PRO A 659 19.84 21.94 19.97
C PRO A 659 18.35 21.62 19.98
N ALA A 660 17.59 22.22 20.91
CA ALA A 660 16.15 22.00 21.02
C ALA A 660 15.44 22.53 19.78
N GLN A 661 15.71 23.79 19.40
CA GLN A 661 15.13 24.39 18.21
C GLN A 661 15.56 23.70 16.93
N LEU A 662 16.84 23.30 16.82
CA LEU A 662 17.33 22.51 15.69
C LEU A 662 16.57 21.18 15.55
N ALA A 663 16.40 20.44 16.66
CA ALA A 663 15.64 19.20 16.64
C ALA A 663 14.17 19.42 16.27
N ASP A 664 13.55 20.50 16.77
CA ASP A 664 12.15 20.84 16.48
C ASP A 664 11.97 21.28 15.01
N THR A 665 12.94 22.00 14.44
CA THR A 665 12.96 22.33 12.99
C THR A 665 13.06 21.07 12.13
N LEU A 666 13.95 20.14 12.47
CA LEU A 666 14.06 18.88 11.74
C LEU A 666 12.81 18.00 11.91
N ASN A 667 12.19 18.02 13.09
CA ASN A 667 10.92 17.34 13.32
C ASN A 667 9.82 17.85 12.40
N ALA A 668 9.63 19.17 12.34
CA ALA A 668 8.63 19.78 11.47
C ALA A 668 8.91 19.51 9.98
N GLN A 669 10.19 19.56 9.58
CA GLN A 669 10.59 19.47 8.18
C GLN A 669 10.62 18.04 7.63
N LEU A 670 11.06 17.07 8.43
CA LEU A 670 11.34 15.70 7.95
C LEU A 670 10.40 14.64 8.53
N LEU A 671 9.74 14.93 9.67
CA LEU A 671 8.94 13.96 10.42
C LEU A 671 7.52 14.45 10.71
N HIS A 672 7.04 15.50 10.03
CA HIS A 672 5.67 16.00 10.16
C HIS A 672 5.29 16.39 11.59
N GLY A 673 6.25 16.76 12.42
CA GLY A 673 6.00 17.06 13.84
C GLY A 673 5.84 15.84 14.75
N THR A 674 5.97 14.61 14.24
CA THR A 674 5.75 13.36 14.98
C THR A 674 7.03 12.71 15.54
N MET A 675 8.15 13.43 15.58
CA MET A 675 9.38 12.95 16.21
C MET A 675 9.11 12.57 17.67
N SER A 676 9.35 11.31 18.01
CA SER A 676 9.17 10.83 19.39
C SER A 676 10.13 11.54 20.36
N ALA A 677 9.72 11.63 21.63
CA ALA A 677 10.55 12.21 22.68
C ALA A 677 11.92 11.51 22.82
N SER A 678 11.99 10.19 22.60
CA SER A 678 13.24 9.42 22.67
C SER A 678 14.20 9.77 21.53
N VAL A 679 13.73 9.80 20.28
CA VAL A 679 14.52 10.24 19.12
C VAL A 679 15.01 11.67 19.31
N ARG A 680 14.12 12.57 19.76
CA ARG A 680 14.47 13.97 20.04
C ARG A 680 15.57 14.08 21.10
N ALA A 681 15.49 13.33 22.19
CA ALA A 681 16.50 13.31 23.24
C ALA A 681 17.85 12.78 22.74
N SER A 682 17.86 11.72 21.92
CA SER A 682 19.07 11.17 21.30
C SER A 682 19.77 12.18 20.39
N VAL A 683 19.00 12.89 19.55
CA VAL A 683 19.53 13.96 18.67
C VAL A 683 20.15 15.08 19.50
N ILE A 684 19.44 15.59 20.51
CA ILE A 684 19.95 16.67 21.38
C ILE A 684 21.22 16.25 22.12
N THR A 685 21.25 15.02 22.66
CA THR A 685 22.40 14.49 23.38
C THR A 685 23.64 14.42 22.48
N ALA A 686 23.49 13.91 21.26
CA ALA A 686 24.60 13.79 20.30
C ALA A 686 25.13 15.16 19.88
N ILE A 687 24.25 16.14 19.63
CA ILE A 687 24.65 17.51 19.27
C ILE A 687 25.40 18.18 20.43
N ASN A 688 24.94 18.02 21.67
CA ASN A 688 25.56 18.61 22.86
C ASN A 688 26.97 18.07 23.17
N ALA A 689 27.30 16.88 22.67
CA ALA A 689 28.65 16.33 22.78
C ALA A 689 29.69 17.06 21.90
N ILE A 690 29.24 17.88 20.94
CA ILE A 690 30.10 18.64 20.03
C ILE A 690 30.18 20.10 20.54
N PRO A 691 31.36 20.73 20.65
CA PRO A 691 31.47 22.13 21.10
C PRO A 691 30.72 23.15 20.22
N THR A 692 30.49 24.37 20.71
CA THR A 692 29.87 25.48 19.94
C THR A 692 30.86 26.57 19.52
N SER A 693 32.15 26.40 19.81
CA SER A 693 33.13 27.50 19.80
C SER A 693 33.55 27.99 18.40
N THR A 694 33.19 27.29 17.32
CA THR A 694 33.59 27.65 15.96
C THR A 694 32.49 27.35 14.94
N SER A 695 32.52 28.04 13.80
CA SER A 695 31.62 27.76 12.67
C SER A 695 31.75 26.32 12.14
N GLN A 696 32.95 25.73 12.20
CA GLN A 696 33.15 24.33 11.84
C GLN A 696 32.41 23.38 12.79
N TYR A 697 32.42 23.66 14.10
CA TYR A 697 31.66 22.86 15.05
C TYR A 697 30.14 23.07 14.92
N GLN A 698 29.69 24.29 14.64
CA GLN A 698 28.28 24.57 14.32
C GLN A 698 27.81 23.76 13.10
N LEU A 699 28.62 23.72 12.04
CA LEU A 699 28.35 22.87 10.87
C LEU A 699 28.28 21.39 11.25
N LYS A 700 29.26 20.90 12.01
CA LYS A 700 29.29 19.49 12.45
C LYS A 700 28.07 19.12 13.30
N ARG A 701 27.60 20.02 14.16
CA ARG A 701 26.38 19.89 14.97
C ARG A 701 25.14 19.74 14.10
N ALA A 702 24.96 20.63 13.13
CA ALA A 702 23.85 20.56 12.18
C ALA A 702 23.90 19.29 11.32
N GLN A 703 25.05 18.94 10.76
CA GLN A 703 25.24 17.70 9.99
C GLN A 703 24.93 16.45 10.82
N THR A 704 25.35 16.43 12.10
CA THR A 704 25.06 15.32 13.01
C THR A 704 23.56 15.20 13.28
N ALA A 705 22.87 16.31 13.52
CA ALA A 705 21.43 16.34 13.70
C ALA A 705 20.68 15.79 12.48
N VAL A 706 21.02 16.31 11.29
CA VAL A 706 20.41 15.89 10.02
C VAL A 706 20.65 14.40 9.76
N TYR A 707 21.88 13.92 9.96
CA TYR A 707 22.22 12.51 9.78
C TYR A 707 21.41 11.60 10.70
N LEU A 708 21.32 11.92 11.99
CA LEU A 708 20.59 11.09 12.96
C LEU A 708 19.10 11.02 12.65
N VAL A 709 18.48 12.13 12.20
CA VAL A 709 17.07 12.13 11.81
C VAL A 709 16.87 11.31 10.53
N LEU A 710 17.67 11.53 9.49
CA LEU A 710 17.54 10.83 8.20
C LEU A 710 17.82 9.33 8.28
N THR A 711 18.59 8.88 9.28
CA THR A 711 18.88 7.45 9.51
C THR A 711 17.99 6.83 10.59
N SER A 712 17.07 7.59 11.17
CA SER A 712 16.10 7.06 12.14
C SER A 712 15.01 6.25 11.44
N ALA A 713 14.50 5.22 12.12
CA ALA A 713 13.36 4.43 11.63
C ALA A 713 12.11 5.29 11.36
N GLN A 714 11.91 6.38 12.13
CA GLN A 714 10.80 7.32 11.95
C GLN A 714 10.91 8.10 10.63
N TYR A 715 12.11 8.32 10.10
CA TYR A 715 12.29 8.90 8.76
C TYR A 715 12.34 7.83 7.66
N GLN A 716 12.57 6.56 7.96
CA GLN A 716 12.47 5.53 6.93
C GLN A 716 11.02 5.32 6.50
N VAL A 717 10.07 5.39 7.45
CA VAL A 717 8.63 5.20 7.19
C VAL A 717 7.94 6.55 7.04
N GLU A 718 7.26 6.75 5.91
CA GLU A 718 6.39 7.90 5.63
C GLU A 718 5.05 7.67 6.34
N ARG A 719 4.73 8.52 7.32
CA ARG A 719 3.51 8.46 8.13
C ARG A 719 2.70 9.75 8.04
#